data_AF-A0A7J7SGT3-F1
#
_entry.id   AF-A0A7J7SGT3-F1
#
_cell.length_a   1.000
_cell.length_b   1.000
_cell.length_c   1.000
_cell.angle_alpha   90.00
_cell.angle_beta   90.00
_cell.angle_gamma   90.00
#
_symmetry.space_group_name_H-M   'P 1'
#
loop_
_entity.id
_entity.type
_entity.pdbx_description
1 polymer ?
#
loop_
_entity_poly.entity_id
_entity_poly.type
_entity_poly.pdbx_seq_one_letter_code
_entity_poly.pdbx_strand_id
1 'polypeptide(L)'
;MTPAGPAWPRLRVLWALWSLLAVLLSPWRLGAVEDNQECTWQVVLNQFETVGKNHGSDRFFNQEPLDTVNSLLGLLVDSPIDLNEKYMGFPYYLKINYSCKGEASEALVRKGHLMGLKPVVLVTFQSSVNINHWKLEQLQIQMEAAPFRSKAEQCDAEEVCVMSWYVPMPIKNGSVVMHVDVSSNGLGPFIPNKRFQVNINGFLEREQDDKLKFTVGNELFNLLPRYFVNVSSRPLWCTVGQTPVLILGGIPEEKSVLLTDTSFKDFFLVELSIDSCWVGSFYCPKASFTSTIYDAIATESTLFIRQNQLVYYFTGTYITLHQSNHGSERWVRVLANECIKKLCPVYFHGNGSEYIMALTSGKHEGYFHFGTITDGRVSFEMLPRQQSVCKWIQVVVCSIIWATYIADDYNMLLLVEVEDNSTRKYFQVANYDVVTDELAIFYAIPEFIPDARGLEFLMILGTESYTNFSMVPKGMSYNPYNNLLFIWGNFLLQSYDSENFIYLADFPKELSIKYLVNSFHGDIAIVTETEEIWYLLEGSYRVYKLFPSKGWEVYISLQMMQQSSLYAPNETMVTLFYQDNNLYQLVYLVNSQQSELVKRLVPVEQLLMYQQLSNRYFLQRQGSHLTLSFTNLCPFTVMHLRDLPNPQIYTRQERYRAKPPRVLEPSGFHTENSLAVYQGLIYYLLWLHSQYEKPYAYADPVHHSTWWKNKKQDQDYYFYLASNWQSAGNVHIDVDNYKKIYDLSAEYELPERIFLDKGSSYSFSIFLTVRSHSFKSQPELGNSFQLQNEVDLGVVLADPGCTEAVVKQKVPTNRNSVLFWVMLRDKSFCLNQGVSGHYLMKTSMLVKVVGSAGYCFQNTIHGPRMQGNLMMPVFIGCPPGKRLAFDITYTLEYNRLQNKHYFDCLHLDPEMPCFLFRDIFYPFFLIQDLVTGDSGSFQGSYVLKVVGGGPTLDTIREYSEEEIYRFNSPLDNTYSLIWTTKNTTTTEDSAFNIMSHQSLGIEWLCLENSPCHDTVPPSIFTPEFFFKVLVSNRGVDKSTYCDYQLVFLLHIHGLPLSAKRAFFILIVSTSVFLSLVFLYIIVCLLFPLMVKGCNILRWKINNILTTEFYYTHSSSSGVGSSTSGTRPTVSSRISSKVVENKAETEKIMKKSLT
;
A
#
# COMPACT_ATOMS: atom_id res chain seq x y z
N MET A 1 27.66 62.43 12.41
CA MET A 1 29.01 62.67 12.95
C MET A 1 29.15 61.92 14.26
N THR A 2 30.31 61.33 14.53
CA THR A 2 30.77 60.87 15.86
C THR A 2 31.81 61.88 16.39
N PRO A 3 31.97 62.06 17.71
CA PRO A 3 32.92 61.26 18.52
C PRO A 3 32.38 60.89 19.95
N ALA A 4 32.63 59.68 20.47
CA ALA A 4 33.75 59.24 21.34
C ALA A 4 33.58 59.50 22.87
N GLY A 5 33.88 58.48 23.70
CA GLY A 5 33.95 58.53 25.18
C GLY A 5 35.40 58.54 25.71
N PRO A 6 35.76 58.00 26.91
CA PRO A 6 35.01 57.12 27.84
C PRO A 6 34.65 57.87 29.17
N ALA A 7 34.76 57.46 30.46
CA ALA A 7 35.38 56.32 31.17
C ALA A 7 34.82 56.09 32.61
N TRP A 8 35.43 55.16 33.36
CA TRP A 8 35.13 54.65 34.73
C TRP A 8 36.44 54.69 35.60
N PRO A 9 36.53 54.36 36.94
CA PRO A 9 35.66 53.45 37.72
C PRO A 9 35.50 53.68 39.27
N ARG A 10 34.82 52.70 39.92
CA ARG A 10 35.02 52.10 41.28
C ARG A 10 34.28 52.58 42.55
N LEU A 11 33.61 51.57 43.16
CA LEU A 11 33.50 51.23 44.60
C LEU A 11 32.54 51.97 45.56
N ARG A 12 31.27 51.53 45.54
CA ARG A 12 30.49 51.19 46.75
C ARG A 12 29.80 49.84 46.59
N VAL A 13 30.51 48.75 46.86
CA VAL A 13 30.11 47.37 46.49
C VAL A 13 29.24 46.66 47.55
N LEU A 14 29.10 47.22 48.75
CA LEU A 14 28.55 46.50 49.92
C LEU A 14 27.01 46.46 50.06
N TRP A 15 26.24 47.22 49.29
CA TRP A 15 24.76 47.19 49.35
C TRP A 15 24.09 46.39 48.23
N ALA A 16 24.69 46.34 47.04
CA ALA A 16 24.16 45.52 45.93
C ALA A 16 24.24 44.01 46.22
N LEU A 17 25.22 43.57 47.02
CA LEU A 17 25.48 42.17 47.29
C LEU A 17 24.40 41.50 48.16
N TRP A 18 23.81 42.20 49.13
CA TRP A 18 22.77 41.65 50.00
C TRP A 18 21.40 41.58 49.31
N SER A 19 21.04 42.58 48.49
CA SER A 19 19.80 42.53 47.70
C SER A 19 19.89 41.50 46.57
N LEU A 20 21.05 41.34 45.92
CA LEU A 20 21.27 40.24 44.98
C LEU A 20 21.22 38.87 45.67
N LEU A 21 21.79 38.71 46.87
CA LEU A 21 21.70 37.44 47.61
C LEU A 21 20.25 37.07 47.97
N ALA A 22 19.42 38.03 48.38
CA ALA A 22 18.01 37.76 48.66
C ALA A 22 17.20 37.39 47.41
N VAL A 23 17.50 38.01 46.25
CA VAL A 23 16.79 37.75 44.98
C VAL A 23 17.32 36.50 44.24
N LEU A 24 18.59 36.13 44.44
CA LEU A 24 19.17 34.88 43.91
C LEU A 24 18.83 33.64 44.75
N LEU A 25 18.15 33.80 45.90
CA LEU A 25 17.74 32.71 46.79
C LEU A 25 16.24 32.37 46.75
N SER A 26 15.44 32.99 45.87
CA SER A 26 14.11 32.48 45.50
C SER A 26 14.23 31.58 44.24
N PRO A 27 13.78 30.30 44.29
CA PRO A 27 14.14 29.31 43.28
C PRO A 27 13.27 29.36 42.00
N TRP A 28 13.29 30.48 41.27
CA TRP A 28 12.70 30.62 39.92
C TRP A 28 13.52 29.88 38.83
N ARG A 29 14.04 28.69 39.18
CA ARG A 29 14.71 27.72 38.29
C ARG A 29 14.40 26.25 38.63
N LEU A 30 13.40 25.99 39.48
CA LEU A 30 12.83 24.65 39.71
C LEU A 30 11.36 24.52 39.26
N GLY A 31 10.76 25.60 38.75
CA GLY A 31 9.45 25.61 38.09
C GLY A 31 9.56 25.58 36.56
N ALA A 32 10.59 24.91 36.02
CA ALA A 32 10.75 24.63 34.60
C ALA A 32 10.73 23.11 34.36
N VAL A 33 9.76 22.44 34.98
CA VAL A 33 9.06 21.38 34.26
C VAL A 33 8.39 22.09 33.09
N GLU A 34 8.55 21.59 31.87
CA GLU A 34 7.78 22.11 30.75
C GLU A 34 6.31 21.79 31.01
N ASP A 35 5.48 22.83 31.20
CA ASP A 35 4.02 22.72 31.09
C ASP A 35 3.66 22.51 29.61
N ASN A 36 4.08 21.35 29.08
CA ASN A 36 3.74 20.85 27.77
C ASN A 36 2.25 20.51 27.80
N GLN A 37 1.42 21.52 27.50
CA GLN A 37 -0.01 21.37 27.29
C GLN A 37 -0.24 20.15 26.40
N GLU A 38 -0.92 19.13 26.92
CA GLU A 38 -1.18 17.89 26.17
C GLU A 38 -2.12 18.21 25.00
N CYS A 39 -1.52 18.54 23.86
CA CYS A 39 -2.19 18.79 22.59
C CYS A 39 -2.39 17.48 21.84
N THR A 40 -3.52 17.34 21.15
CA THR A 40 -3.83 16.18 20.31
C THR A 40 -4.49 16.60 19.00
N TRP A 41 -4.16 15.92 17.90
CA TRP A 41 -4.81 16.11 16.61
C TRP A 41 -6.26 15.63 16.64
N GLN A 42 -7.18 16.51 16.29
CA GLN A 42 -8.57 16.20 15.99
C GLN A 42 -8.72 16.09 14.48
N VAL A 43 -9.09 14.90 13.98
CA VAL A 43 -9.23 14.65 12.54
C VAL A 43 -10.57 13.97 12.31
N VAL A 44 -11.29 14.45 11.31
CA VAL A 44 -12.65 14.03 10.94
C VAL A 44 -12.71 13.91 9.41
N LEU A 45 -13.46 12.94 8.90
CA LEU A 45 -13.72 12.82 7.46
C LEU A 45 -14.98 13.64 7.11
N ASN A 46 -14.88 14.44 6.05
CA ASN A 46 -15.95 15.28 5.53
C ASN A 46 -16.12 15.02 4.03
N GLN A 47 -17.37 14.98 3.54
CA GLN A 47 -17.64 15.11 2.11
C GLN A 47 -17.32 16.52 1.61
N PHE A 48 -17.03 16.67 0.32
CA PHE A 48 -16.74 17.97 -0.32
C PHE A 48 -17.89 18.97 -0.10
N GLU A 49 -19.14 18.51 -0.19
CA GLU A 49 -20.34 19.31 0.08
C GLU A 49 -20.55 19.66 1.56
N THR A 50 -19.79 19.05 2.49
CA THR A 50 -19.82 19.36 3.94
C THR A 50 -18.59 20.15 4.41
N VAL A 51 -17.64 20.46 3.51
CA VAL A 51 -16.49 21.36 3.80
C VAL A 51 -16.99 22.72 4.29
N GLY A 52 -16.34 23.25 5.33
CA GLY A 52 -16.72 24.53 5.93
C GLY A 52 -17.95 24.49 6.82
N LYS A 53 -18.57 23.32 7.05
CA LYS A 53 -19.60 23.12 8.08
C LYS A 53 -18.95 22.71 9.42
N ASN A 54 -19.55 23.11 10.54
CA ASN A 54 -19.02 22.84 11.88
C ASN A 54 -19.43 21.47 12.45
N HIS A 55 -20.49 20.85 11.91
CA HIS A 55 -21.01 19.55 12.36
C HIS A 55 -21.04 18.53 11.21
N GLY A 56 -20.78 17.26 11.54
CA GLY A 56 -20.72 16.14 10.61
C GLY A 56 -19.39 15.39 10.71
N SER A 57 -19.47 14.06 10.70
CA SER A 57 -18.36 13.14 10.44
C SER A 57 -18.89 12.11 9.45
N ASP A 58 -18.47 12.22 8.20
CA ASP A 58 -19.00 11.42 7.10
C ASP A 58 -18.31 10.04 7.08
N ARG A 59 -19.05 8.96 6.76
CA ARG A 59 -18.49 7.60 6.62
C ARG A 59 -17.94 7.39 5.20
N PHE A 60 -16.86 6.62 5.06
CA PHE A 60 -16.20 6.36 3.77
C PHE A 60 -16.82 5.14 3.08
N PHE A 61 -17.57 5.34 1.99
CA PHE A 61 -18.26 4.24 1.29
C PHE A 61 -18.36 4.41 -0.23
N ASN A 62 -18.55 5.63 -0.76
CA ASN A 62 -18.83 5.85 -2.18
C ASN A 62 -17.61 6.31 -3.01
N GLN A 63 -17.60 5.88 -4.28
CA GLN A 63 -16.76 6.43 -5.35
C GLN A 63 -17.67 6.95 -6.48
N GLU A 64 -18.12 8.19 -6.33
CA GLU A 64 -18.97 8.89 -7.31
C GLU A 64 -18.20 10.08 -7.89
N PRO A 65 -18.16 10.27 -9.22
CA PRO A 65 -17.41 11.37 -9.83
C PRO A 65 -18.09 12.71 -9.54
N LEU A 66 -17.35 13.64 -8.92
CA LEU A 66 -17.83 15.00 -8.73
C LEU A 66 -17.80 15.80 -10.05
N ASP A 67 -18.98 16.01 -10.65
CA ASP A 67 -19.14 16.87 -11.83
C ASP A 67 -18.64 18.30 -11.60
N THR A 68 -18.65 18.79 -10.35
CA THR A 68 -18.06 20.07 -9.95
C THR A 68 -16.54 20.10 -10.09
N VAL A 69 -15.85 19.02 -9.73
CA VAL A 69 -14.39 18.91 -9.93
C VAL A 69 -14.08 18.74 -11.42
N ASN A 70 -14.83 17.88 -12.12
CA ASN A 70 -14.62 17.63 -13.55
C ASN A 70 -14.82 18.90 -14.41
N SER A 71 -15.84 19.71 -14.09
CA SER A 71 -16.08 21.00 -14.76
C SER A 71 -15.05 22.08 -14.40
N LEU A 72 -14.58 22.14 -13.14
CA LEU A 72 -13.49 23.04 -12.75
C LEU A 72 -12.15 22.67 -13.41
N LEU A 73 -11.83 21.38 -13.54
CA LEU A 73 -10.65 20.92 -14.30
C LEU A 73 -10.77 21.29 -15.79
N GLY A 74 -11.96 21.15 -16.39
CA GLY A 74 -12.23 21.60 -17.75
C GLY A 74 -12.09 23.11 -17.98
N LEU A 75 -12.13 23.94 -16.93
CA LEU A 75 -11.82 25.37 -17.01
C LEU A 75 -10.30 25.67 -16.94
N LEU A 76 -9.48 24.71 -16.52
CA LEU A 76 -8.02 24.82 -16.52
C LEU A 76 -7.44 24.47 -17.92
N VAL A 77 -8.01 25.05 -18.97
CA VAL A 77 -7.62 24.83 -20.38
C VAL A 77 -6.14 25.17 -20.62
N ASP A 78 -5.61 26.13 -19.89
CA ASP A 78 -4.18 26.49 -19.93
C ASP A 78 -3.30 25.52 -19.12
N SER A 79 -3.84 24.70 -18.22
CA SER A 79 -3.04 23.74 -17.45
C SER A 79 -2.63 22.53 -18.30
N PRO A 80 -1.53 21.82 -17.97
CA PRO A 80 -1.04 20.73 -18.81
C PRO A 80 -1.69 19.36 -18.50
N ILE A 81 -2.93 19.36 -18.01
CA ILE A 81 -3.72 18.17 -17.67
C ILE A 81 -4.39 17.65 -18.96
N ASP A 82 -4.48 16.32 -19.15
CA ASP A 82 -5.24 15.75 -20.27
C ASP A 82 -6.76 15.99 -20.08
N LEU A 83 -7.34 16.79 -20.98
CA LEU A 83 -8.76 17.15 -20.98
C LEU A 83 -9.68 16.01 -21.50
N ASN A 84 -9.12 14.92 -22.01
CA ASN A 84 -9.90 13.76 -22.47
C ASN A 84 -10.21 12.76 -21.34
N GLU A 85 -9.42 12.77 -20.25
CA GLU A 85 -9.62 11.86 -19.12
C GLU A 85 -10.78 12.34 -18.23
N LYS A 86 -11.78 11.48 -18.01
CA LYS A 86 -12.88 11.81 -17.10
C LYS A 86 -12.43 11.65 -15.65
N TYR A 87 -12.60 12.70 -14.85
CA TYR A 87 -12.33 12.63 -13.41
C TYR A 87 -13.26 11.64 -12.70
N MET A 88 -12.67 10.60 -12.11
CA MET A 88 -13.35 9.54 -11.32
C MET A 88 -12.91 9.54 -9.84
N GLY A 89 -12.57 10.73 -9.32
CA GLY A 89 -12.04 10.90 -7.97
C GLY A 89 -13.09 11.13 -6.88
N PHE A 90 -12.62 11.10 -5.64
CA PHE A 90 -13.39 10.68 -4.46
C PHE A 90 -13.90 11.88 -3.67
N PRO A 91 -15.16 11.92 -3.22
CA PRO A 91 -15.79 13.14 -2.70
C PRO A 91 -15.39 13.53 -1.26
N TYR A 92 -14.24 13.09 -0.75
CA TYR A 92 -13.89 13.17 0.67
C TYR A 92 -12.62 13.97 0.99
N TYR A 93 -12.61 14.60 2.16
CA TYR A 93 -11.53 15.40 2.73
C TYR A 93 -11.35 15.08 4.22
N LEU A 94 -10.11 15.09 4.69
CA LEU A 94 -9.77 15.10 6.11
C LEU A 94 -9.80 16.55 6.62
N LYS A 95 -10.73 16.86 7.52
CA LYS A 95 -10.78 18.09 8.31
C LYS A 95 -9.87 17.93 9.53
N ILE A 96 -8.86 18.78 9.64
CA ILE A 96 -7.79 18.71 10.63
C ILE A 96 -7.84 19.95 11.53
N ASN A 97 -7.93 19.70 12.84
CA ASN A 97 -7.85 20.66 13.94
C ASN A 97 -6.96 20.07 15.05
N TYR A 98 -6.76 20.81 16.14
CA TYR A 98 -6.17 20.25 17.36
C TYR A 98 -6.78 20.88 18.62
N SER A 99 -6.62 20.19 19.73
CA SER A 99 -7.08 20.62 21.06
C SER A 99 -6.03 20.33 22.12
N CYS A 100 -5.83 21.25 23.05
CA CYS A 100 -4.91 21.11 24.18
C CYS A 100 -5.67 21.31 25.50
N LYS A 101 -5.26 20.63 26.57
CA LYS A 101 -5.91 20.75 27.90
C LYS A 101 -5.95 22.22 28.36
N GLY A 102 -7.15 22.77 28.56
CA GLY A 102 -7.41 24.06 29.19
C GLY A 102 -7.63 25.27 28.27
N GLU A 103 -7.45 25.17 26.95
CA GLU A 103 -7.69 26.26 25.98
C GLU A 103 -8.77 25.90 24.95
N ALA A 104 -9.47 26.91 24.41
CA ALA A 104 -10.48 26.72 23.37
C ALA A 104 -9.83 26.37 22.02
N SER A 105 -10.30 25.29 21.37
CA SER A 105 -9.72 24.73 20.14
C SER A 105 -9.64 25.72 18.98
N GLU A 106 -10.64 26.58 18.80
CA GLU A 106 -10.66 27.55 17.68
C GLU A 106 -9.67 28.71 17.88
N ALA A 107 -9.41 29.11 19.12
CA ALA A 107 -8.35 30.08 19.43
C ALA A 107 -6.96 29.45 19.28
N LEU A 108 -6.80 28.18 19.70
CA LEU A 108 -5.60 27.39 19.49
C LEU A 108 -5.28 27.24 17.99
N VAL A 109 -6.22 26.75 17.17
CA VAL A 109 -6.02 26.51 15.73
C VAL A 109 -5.55 27.79 15.02
N ARG A 110 -6.15 28.95 15.33
CA ARG A 110 -5.72 30.26 14.80
C ARG A 110 -4.31 30.66 15.26
N LYS A 111 -4.02 30.53 16.56
CA LYS A 111 -2.68 30.75 17.17
C LYS A 111 -1.62 29.87 16.48
N GLY A 112 -1.92 28.60 16.21
CA GLY A 112 -1.07 27.69 15.43
C GLY A 112 -0.84 28.19 14.00
N HIS A 113 -1.90 28.49 13.25
CA HIS A 113 -1.79 28.99 11.88
C HIS A 113 -0.94 30.26 11.76
N LEU A 114 -1.16 31.23 12.67
CA LEU A 114 -0.38 32.48 12.72
C LEU A 114 1.10 32.27 13.14
N MET A 115 1.40 31.17 13.86
CA MET A 115 2.77 30.74 14.15
C MET A 115 3.42 29.94 12.99
N GLY A 116 2.72 29.78 11.86
CA GLY A 116 3.21 29.02 10.71
C GLY A 116 3.04 27.50 10.82
N LEU A 117 2.24 26.99 11.77
CA LEU A 117 1.87 25.59 11.83
C LEU A 117 1.15 25.20 10.53
N LYS A 118 1.65 24.14 9.90
CA LYS A 118 1.05 23.50 8.73
C LYS A 118 1.00 21.99 8.99
N PRO A 119 -0.20 21.41 9.17
CA PRO A 119 -0.33 19.96 9.26
C PRO A 119 0.17 19.30 7.97
N VAL A 120 0.90 18.21 8.14
CA VAL A 120 1.41 17.35 7.07
C VAL A 120 0.79 15.98 7.26
N VAL A 121 0.11 15.50 6.22
CA VAL A 121 -0.56 14.20 6.19
C VAL A 121 0.25 13.27 5.30
N LEU A 122 0.54 12.06 5.78
CA LEU A 122 1.02 10.96 4.95
C LEU A 122 -0.09 9.92 4.85
N VAL A 123 -0.51 9.57 3.64
CA VAL A 123 -1.43 8.46 3.39
C VAL A 123 -0.65 7.30 2.78
N THR A 124 -0.70 6.14 3.42
CA THR A 124 -0.13 4.88 2.94
C THR A 124 -1.26 3.94 2.54
N PHE A 125 -1.28 3.51 1.28
CA PHE A 125 -2.27 2.56 0.75
C PHE A 125 -1.81 1.13 1.06
N GLN A 126 -2.69 0.27 1.59
CA GLN A 126 -2.43 -1.18 1.61
C GLN A 126 -2.84 -1.80 0.29
N SER A 127 -2.03 -2.74 -0.19
CA SER A 127 -2.28 -3.52 -1.41
C SER A 127 -3.27 -4.65 -1.14
N SER A 128 -4.28 -4.79 -1.98
CA SER A 128 -5.32 -5.81 -1.87
C SER A 128 -4.79 -7.24 -1.74
N VAL A 129 -5.58 -8.12 -1.11
CA VAL A 129 -5.19 -9.52 -0.95
C VAL A 129 -5.14 -10.22 -2.31
N ASN A 130 -6.13 -10.03 -3.18
CA ASN A 130 -6.07 -10.61 -4.52
C ASN A 130 -5.14 -9.80 -5.44
N ILE A 131 -4.22 -10.52 -6.07
CA ILE A 131 -3.08 -10.00 -6.83
C ILE A 131 -3.19 -10.33 -8.32
N ASN A 132 -4.25 -11.02 -8.76
CA ASN A 132 -4.40 -11.47 -10.15
C ASN A 132 -4.65 -10.33 -11.16
N HIS A 133 -4.92 -9.10 -10.69
CA HIS A 133 -5.20 -7.93 -11.51
C HIS A 133 -4.30 -6.70 -11.26
N TRP A 134 -3.55 -6.67 -10.15
CA TRP A 134 -2.74 -5.53 -9.71
C TRP A 134 -1.35 -6.01 -9.29
N LYS A 135 -0.28 -5.26 -9.59
CA LYS A 135 1.06 -5.61 -9.07
C LYS A 135 1.15 -5.17 -7.61
N LEU A 136 2.01 -5.82 -6.83
CA LEU A 136 2.24 -5.45 -5.44
C LEU A 136 3.08 -4.17 -5.36
N GLU A 137 2.43 -3.08 -5.00
CA GLU A 137 2.95 -1.71 -5.00
C GLU A 137 2.74 -1.06 -3.63
N GLN A 138 3.77 -0.45 -3.04
CA GLN A 138 3.68 0.20 -1.73
C GLN A 138 3.68 1.72 -1.88
N LEU A 139 2.50 2.27 -2.17
CA LEU A 139 2.34 3.69 -2.48
C LEU A 139 2.10 4.53 -1.21
N GLN A 140 2.80 5.65 -1.12
CA GLN A 140 2.59 6.71 -0.14
C GLN A 140 2.41 8.06 -0.83
N ILE A 141 1.52 8.89 -0.31
CA ILE A 141 1.40 10.30 -0.72
C ILE A 141 1.43 11.23 0.50
N GLN A 142 2.42 12.13 0.51
CA GLN A 142 2.60 13.19 1.50
C GLN A 142 1.94 14.47 1.00
N MET A 143 0.96 14.96 1.76
CA MET A 143 0.11 16.11 1.44
C MET A 143 0.28 17.19 2.51
N GLU A 144 0.40 18.46 2.09
CA GLU A 144 0.35 19.62 2.99
C GLU A 144 -1.12 20.07 3.15
N ALA A 145 -1.52 20.52 4.34
CA ALA A 145 -2.92 20.82 4.63
C ALA A 145 -3.32 22.28 4.33
N ALA A 146 -4.44 22.44 3.61
CA ALA A 146 -4.95 23.70 3.09
C ALA A 146 -5.79 24.45 4.14
N PRO A 147 -5.44 25.67 4.58
CA PRO A 147 -6.26 26.44 5.52
C PRO A 147 -7.55 26.95 4.87
N PHE A 148 -8.70 26.75 5.54
CA PHE A 148 -10.04 27.12 5.04
C PHE A 148 -10.86 27.81 6.14
N ARG A 149 -11.54 28.91 5.81
CA ARG A 149 -12.42 29.68 6.73
C ARG A 149 -13.80 29.04 6.80
N SER A 150 -14.34 28.81 8.00
CA SER A 150 -15.68 28.21 8.16
C SER A 150 -16.76 29.14 7.60
N LYS A 151 -17.81 28.57 6.99
CA LYS A 151 -18.95 29.32 6.43
C LYS A 151 -20.02 29.66 7.47
N ALA A 152 -19.91 29.14 8.69
CA ALA A 152 -21.02 29.08 9.64
C ALA A 152 -21.34 30.40 10.39
N GLU A 153 -20.46 31.40 10.36
CA GLU A 153 -20.57 32.59 11.21
C GLU A 153 -20.39 33.91 10.45
N GLN A 154 -21.20 34.90 10.78
CA GLN A 154 -21.04 36.29 10.33
C GLN A 154 -19.91 36.97 11.13
N CYS A 155 -18.69 36.69 10.71
CA CYS A 155 -17.46 37.29 11.20
C CYS A 155 -16.92 38.27 10.17
N ASP A 156 -16.45 39.45 10.58
CA ASP A 156 -15.94 40.49 9.67
C ASP A 156 -14.75 39.99 8.85
N ALA A 157 -14.54 40.57 7.65
CA ALA A 157 -13.57 40.07 6.68
C ALA A 157 -12.13 40.05 7.23
N GLU A 158 -11.76 41.03 8.07
CA GLU A 158 -10.44 41.16 8.68
C GLU A 158 -10.22 40.21 9.88
N GLU A 159 -11.28 39.76 10.53
CA GLU A 159 -11.19 38.79 11.62
C GLU A 159 -11.33 37.35 11.13
N VAL A 160 -10.39 36.48 11.52
CA VAL A 160 -10.56 35.04 11.37
C VAL A 160 -11.23 34.54 12.65
N CYS A 161 -12.53 34.25 12.63
CA CYS A 161 -13.22 33.66 13.79
C CYS A 161 -12.98 32.15 13.87
N VAL A 162 -13.38 31.39 12.86
CA VAL A 162 -13.25 29.93 12.80
C VAL A 162 -12.60 29.48 11.49
N MET A 163 -11.57 28.65 11.59
CA MET A 163 -10.92 27.99 10.46
C MET A 163 -10.61 26.52 10.79
N SER A 164 -10.32 25.72 9.77
CA SER A 164 -9.73 24.39 9.91
C SER A 164 -8.81 24.13 8.71
N TRP A 165 -7.89 23.17 8.82
CA TRP A 165 -7.14 22.71 7.66
C TRP A 165 -7.86 21.55 6.98
N TYR A 166 -7.77 21.45 5.66
CA TYR A 166 -8.35 20.36 4.87
C TYR A 166 -7.32 19.71 3.95
N VAL A 167 -7.40 18.40 3.78
CA VAL A 167 -6.60 17.60 2.85
C VAL A 167 -7.54 16.65 2.09
N PRO A 168 -7.47 16.55 0.75
CA PRO A 168 -8.24 15.54 0.01
C PRO A 168 -7.92 14.14 0.52
N MET A 169 -8.92 13.27 0.63
CA MET A 169 -8.70 11.85 0.96
C MET A 169 -8.66 11.04 -0.36
N PRO A 170 -7.48 10.74 -0.91
CA PRO A 170 -7.38 9.90 -2.10
C PRO A 170 -7.77 8.45 -1.80
N ILE A 171 -8.19 7.74 -2.84
CA ILE A 171 -8.29 6.28 -2.87
C ILE A 171 -7.40 5.77 -4.02
N LYS A 172 -6.87 4.56 -3.88
CA LYS A 172 -6.23 3.81 -4.98
C LYS A 172 -7.11 2.59 -5.32
N ASN A 173 -7.27 2.26 -6.59
CA ASN A 173 -7.85 0.97 -6.98
C ASN A 173 -6.92 -0.17 -6.48
N GLY A 174 -7.49 -1.29 -6.04
CA GLY A 174 -6.73 -2.32 -5.31
C GLY A 174 -6.34 -1.94 -3.87
N SER A 175 -7.03 -0.97 -3.25
CA SER A 175 -6.86 -0.58 -1.84
C SER A 175 -8.22 -0.36 -1.16
N VAL A 176 -8.38 -0.88 0.05
CA VAL A 176 -9.55 -0.62 0.94
C VAL A 176 -9.18 -0.16 2.35
N VAL A 177 -7.97 -0.47 2.80
CA VAL A 177 -7.37 0.02 4.06
C VAL A 177 -6.32 1.07 3.74
N MET A 178 -6.41 2.24 4.37
CA MET A 178 -5.41 3.31 4.26
C MET A 178 -4.94 3.75 5.65
N HIS A 179 -3.63 3.80 5.84
CA HIS A 179 -3.03 4.31 7.08
C HIS A 179 -2.70 5.79 6.90
N VAL A 180 -3.12 6.62 7.86
CA VAL A 180 -3.04 8.07 7.80
C VAL A 180 -2.26 8.58 9.00
N ASP A 181 -1.09 9.19 8.74
CA ASP A 181 -0.27 9.84 9.74
C ASP A 181 -0.42 11.36 9.63
N VAL A 182 -0.78 12.02 10.73
CA VAL A 182 -0.83 13.49 10.83
C VAL A 182 0.30 13.99 11.73
N SER A 183 1.08 14.93 11.19
CA SER A 183 2.31 15.46 11.79
C SER A 183 2.40 16.99 11.65
N SER A 184 3.24 17.62 12.48
CA SER A 184 3.56 19.05 12.38
C SER A 184 4.75 19.30 11.44
N ASN A 185 4.76 20.46 10.77
CA ASN A 185 5.93 20.98 10.06
C ASN A 185 7.05 21.51 10.98
N GLY A 186 6.94 21.32 12.30
CA GLY A 186 7.92 21.77 13.29
C GLY A 186 7.78 23.24 13.72
N LEU A 187 6.68 23.90 13.34
CA LEU A 187 6.36 25.28 13.73
C LEU A 187 5.06 25.32 14.56
N GLY A 188 4.91 26.33 15.41
CA GLY A 188 3.80 26.44 16.35
C GLY A 188 3.97 25.55 17.60
N PRO A 189 2.89 25.13 18.27
CA PRO A 189 2.97 24.25 19.44
C PRO A 189 3.42 22.84 19.05
N PHE A 190 4.07 22.14 19.99
CA PHE A 190 4.34 20.72 19.83
C PHE A 190 3.03 19.93 19.92
N ILE A 191 2.74 19.15 18.88
CA ILE A 191 1.60 18.22 18.83
C ILE A 191 2.19 16.86 18.42
N PRO A 192 2.00 15.79 19.20
CA PRO A 192 2.52 14.47 18.87
C PRO A 192 1.92 13.97 17.54
N ASN A 193 2.72 13.23 16.77
CA ASN A 193 2.25 12.60 15.54
C ASN A 193 1.11 11.62 15.86
N LYS A 194 0.12 11.53 14.96
CA LYS A 194 -1.06 10.68 15.15
C LYS A 194 -1.31 9.80 13.92
N ARG A 195 -1.10 8.50 14.08
CA ARG A 195 -1.46 7.44 13.14
C ARG A 195 -2.89 6.95 13.40
N PHE A 196 -3.65 6.69 12.35
CA PHE A 196 -4.94 6.00 12.41
C PHE A 196 -5.28 5.38 11.04
N GLN A 197 -6.25 4.47 11.03
CA GLN A 197 -6.77 3.85 9.82
C GLN A 197 -8.00 4.61 9.29
N VAL A 198 -8.10 4.71 7.97
CA VAL A 198 -9.26 5.23 7.23
C VAL A 198 -9.64 4.17 6.21
N ASN A 199 -10.75 3.49 6.46
CA ASN A 199 -11.12 2.26 5.75
C ASN A 199 -12.41 2.48 4.95
N ILE A 200 -12.51 1.85 3.78
CA ILE A 200 -13.74 1.85 2.98
C ILE A 200 -14.71 0.84 3.59
N ASN A 201 -15.93 1.27 3.90
CA ASN A 201 -16.94 0.43 4.53
C ASN A 201 -17.94 -0.11 3.48
N GLY A 202 -17.58 -1.23 2.84
CA GLY A 202 -18.39 -1.94 1.85
C GLY A 202 -19.63 -2.65 2.40
N PHE A 203 -20.02 -2.39 3.66
CA PHE A 203 -21.24 -2.92 4.29
C PHE A 203 -22.28 -1.81 4.54
N LEU A 204 -22.09 -0.64 3.92
CA LEU A 204 -23.03 0.49 3.92
C LEU A 204 -23.70 0.66 2.55
N GLU A 205 -24.99 0.96 2.57
CA GLU A 205 -25.79 1.36 1.41
C GLU A 205 -26.52 2.68 1.71
N ARG A 206 -26.85 3.42 0.65
CA ARG A 206 -27.52 4.72 0.67
C ARG A 206 -28.98 4.55 0.26
N GLU A 207 -29.92 4.69 1.21
CA GLU A 207 -31.35 4.64 0.92
C GLU A 207 -31.82 5.87 0.13
N GLN A 208 -33.03 5.80 -0.45
CA GLN A 208 -33.64 6.90 -1.25
C GLN A 208 -33.80 8.22 -0.48
N ASP A 209 -33.75 8.17 0.85
CA ASP A 209 -33.77 9.30 1.79
C ASP A 209 -32.38 9.96 2.02
N ASP A 210 -31.34 9.57 1.26
CA ASP A 210 -29.92 9.95 1.45
C ASP A 210 -29.33 9.53 2.83
N LYS A 211 -29.96 8.54 3.48
CA LYS A 211 -29.49 7.97 4.75
C LYS A 211 -28.61 6.75 4.50
N LEU A 212 -27.50 6.68 5.22
CA LEU A 212 -26.63 5.51 5.25
C LEU A 212 -27.20 4.44 6.18
N LYS A 213 -27.13 3.18 5.75
CA LYS A 213 -27.64 2.02 6.48
C LYS A 213 -26.71 0.82 6.29
N PHE A 214 -26.61 -0.02 7.31
CA PHE A 214 -25.87 -1.28 7.21
C PHE A 214 -26.66 -2.32 6.39
N THR A 215 -26.01 -2.94 5.41
CA THR A 215 -26.62 -4.03 4.61
C THR A 215 -26.67 -5.34 5.40
N VAL A 216 -25.75 -5.51 6.36
CA VAL A 216 -25.63 -6.69 7.25
C VAL A 216 -26.70 -6.78 8.34
N GLY A 217 -27.45 -5.71 8.62
CA GLY A 217 -28.42 -5.68 9.73
C GLY A 217 -28.89 -4.29 10.13
N ASN A 218 -29.69 -4.19 11.20
CA ASN A 218 -30.23 -2.92 11.70
C ASN A 218 -29.35 -2.32 12.81
N GLU A 219 -29.08 -1.01 12.76
CA GLU A 219 -28.32 -0.30 13.81
C GLU A 219 -29.18 -0.12 15.09
N LEU A 220 -28.62 -0.47 16.25
CA LEU A 220 -29.25 -0.38 17.57
C LEU A 220 -28.57 0.74 18.40
N PHE A 221 -29.23 1.89 18.50
CA PHE A 221 -28.66 3.09 19.13
C PHE A 221 -28.50 3.03 20.67
N ASN A 222 -29.07 2.01 21.35
CA ASN A 222 -29.07 1.91 22.81
C ASN A 222 -28.20 0.74 23.29
N LEU A 223 -27.07 1.06 23.94
CA LEU A 223 -26.30 0.09 24.72
C LEU A 223 -27.02 -0.23 26.04
N LEU A 224 -27.33 -1.50 26.29
CA LEU A 224 -27.85 -1.97 27.58
C LEU A 224 -26.70 -2.55 28.42
N PRO A 225 -26.61 -2.26 29.74
CA PRO A 225 -25.57 -2.83 30.60
C PRO A 225 -25.50 -4.37 30.58
N ARG A 226 -26.62 -5.06 30.32
CA ARG A 226 -26.70 -6.52 30.20
C ARG A 226 -25.81 -7.12 29.09
N TYR A 227 -25.38 -6.32 28.12
CA TYR A 227 -24.53 -6.78 27.01
C TYR A 227 -23.06 -6.99 27.44
N PHE A 228 -22.63 -6.37 28.55
CA PHE A 228 -21.23 -6.28 28.97
C PHE A 228 -20.98 -6.59 30.46
N VAL A 229 -21.87 -6.16 31.36
CA VAL A 229 -21.68 -6.38 32.81
C VAL A 229 -21.76 -7.87 33.14
N ASN A 230 -20.75 -8.38 33.87
CA ASN A 230 -20.53 -9.80 34.16
C ASN A 230 -20.37 -10.70 32.92
N VAL A 231 -20.10 -10.12 31.75
CA VAL A 231 -19.86 -10.87 30.51
C VAL A 231 -18.35 -11.01 30.31
N SER A 232 -17.89 -12.24 30.09
CA SER A 232 -16.47 -12.53 29.87
C SER A 232 -15.96 -11.90 28.56
N SER A 233 -14.69 -11.49 28.53
CA SER A 233 -14.01 -10.97 27.33
C SER A 233 -14.00 -11.95 26.16
N ARG A 234 -13.59 -11.49 24.98
CA ARG A 234 -13.50 -12.35 23.78
C ARG A 234 -12.44 -11.86 22.80
N PRO A 235 -11.78 -12.77 22.06
CA PRO A 235 -10.78 -12.39 21.06
C PRO A 235 -11.42 -11.65 19.88
N LEU A 236 -10.63 -10.79 19.25
CA LEU A 236 -10.95 -10.19 17.97
C LEU A 236 -10.25 -11.01 16.86
N TRP A 237 -10.98 -11.38 15.81
CA TRP A 237 -10.47 -12.23 14.73
C TRP A 237 -10.62 -11.53 13.37
N CYS A 238 -9.48 -11.24 12.73
CA CYS A 238 -9.39 -10.58 11.44
C CYS A 238 -8.12 -10.98 10.66
N THR A 239 -8.12 -10.75 9.34
CA THR A 239 -6.91 -10.80 8.52
C THR A 239 -6.01 -9.62 8.87
N VAL A 240 -4.77 -9.89 9.31
CA VAL A 240 -3.88 -8.88 9.88
C VAL A 240 -3.47 -7.85 8.82
N GLY A 241 -3.74 -6.58 9.10
CA GLY A 241 -3.39 -5.43 8.25
C GLY A 241 -4.30 -5.21 7.02
N GLN A 242 -5.14 -6.18 6.65
CA GLN A 242 -5.95 -6.14 5.42
C GLN A 242 -7.45 -5.92 5.66
N THR A 243 -7.99 -6.31 6.83
CA THR A 243 -9.42 -6.16 7.12
C THR A 243 -9.83 -4.69 7.32
N PRO A 244 -10.78 -4.15 6.52
CA PRO A 244 -11.25 -2.77 6.66
C PRO A 244 -12.31 -2.57 7.76
N VAL A 245 -13.10 -3.61 8.07
CA VAL A 245 -14.20 -3.54 9.03
C VAL A 245 -14.11 -4.70 10.03
N LEU A 246 -14.03 -4.36 11.32
CA LEU A 246 -13.86 -5.32 12.40
C LEU A 246 -15.21 -5.64 13.04
N ILE A 247 -15.39 -6.91 13.42
CA ILE A 247 -16.63 -7.46 13.98
C ILE A 247 -16.34 -8.20 15.30
N LEU A 248 -17.18 -8.00 16.31
CA LEU A 248 -17.09 -8.70 17.60
C LEU A 248 -18.47 -9.21 18.04
N GLY A 249 -18.59 -10.53 18.19
CA GLY A 249 -19.83 -11.20 18.59
C GLY A 249 -20.02 -11.33 20.11
N GLY A 250 -20.61 -12.45 20.52
CA GLY A 250 -20.70 -12.95 21.89
C GLY A 250 -21.67 -12.24 22.83
N ILE A 251 -22.48 -11.30 22.33
CA ILE A 251 -23.49 -10.59 23.15
C ILE A 251 -24.52 -11.62 23.65
N PRO A 252 -24.72 -11.79 24.97
CA PRO A 252 -25.57 -12.85 25.51
C PRO A 252 -27.02 -12.72 25.06
N GLU A 253 -27.58 -13.82 24.56
CA GLU A 253 -28.99 -13.95 24.16
C GLU A 253 -29.46 -13.00 23.03
N GLU A 254 -28.53 -12.29 22.38
CA GLU A 254 -28.80 -11.39 21.26
C GLU A 254 -28.17 -11.91 19.95
N LYS A 255 -28.86 -11.71 18.81
CA LYS A 255 -28.28 -11.94 17.46
C LYS A 255 -27.53 -10.71 16.94
N SER A 256 -26.81 -10.04 17.83
CA SER A 256 -26.23 -8.72 17.62
C SER A 256 -24.71 -8.74 17.77
N VAL A 257 -24.04 -7.86 17.04
CA VAL A 257 -22.58 -7.72 17.00
C VAL A 257 -22.17 -6.27 17.19
N LEU A 258 -20.97 -6.03 17.72
CA LEU A 258 -20.29 -4.74 17.58
C LEU A 258 -19.52 -4.73 16.26
N LEU A 259 -19.66 -3.65 15.49
CA LEU A 259 -19.02 -3.43 14.20
C LEU A 259 -18.30 -2.07 14.21
N THR A 260 -17.12 -1.99 13.59
CA THR A 260 -16.34 -0.74 13.49
C THR A 260 -15.46 -0.71 12.24
N ASP A 261 -15.39 0.46 11.61
CA ASP A 261 -14.50 0.83 10.50
C ASP A 261 -13.33 1.73 10.97
N THR A 262 -13.27 2.07 12.25
CA THR A 262 -12.27 2.96 12.87
C THR A 262 -11.51 2.29 14.02
N SER A 263 -11.45 0.95 14.01
CA SER A 263 -10.78 0.12 15.02
C SER A 263 -11.22 0.43 16.46
N PHE A 264 -12.53 0.53 16.68
CA PHE A 264 -13.22 0.86 17.94
C PHE A 264 -12.88 2.25 18.51
N LYS A 265 -12.50 3.24 17.67
CA LYS A 265 -12.64 4.66 18.05
C LYS A 265 -14.12 5.03 18.07
N ASP A 266 -14.82 4.70 16.99
CA ASP A 266 -16.27 4.79 16.85
C ASP A 266 -16.79 3.36 16.60
N PHE A 267 -18.00 3.03 17.05
CA PHE A 267 -18.54 1.66 16.97
C PHE A 267 -20.06 1.66 16.83
N PHE A 268 -20.59 0.58 16.27
CA PHE A 268 -22.01 0.41 15.98
C PHE A 268 -22.48 -0.95 16.51
N LEU A 269 -23.59 -0.97 17.25
CA LEU A 269 -24.26 -2.21 17.64
C LEU A 269 -25.26 -2.57 16.53
N VAL A 270 -25.12 -3.74 15.91
CA VAL A 270 -25.94 -4.13 14.75
C VAL A 270 -26.66 -5.45 15.03
N GLU A 271 -27.99 -5.44 14.90
CA GLU A 271 -28.83 -6.64 14.94
C GLU A 271 -28.85 -7.32 13.56
N LEU A 272 -28.37 -8.56 13.48
CA LEU A 272 -28.13 -9.21 12.19
C LEU A 272 -29.42 -9.69 11.50
N SER A 273 -29.47 -9.55 10.18
CA SER A 273 -30.60 -9.93 9.31
C SER A 273 -30.65 -11.44 8.97
N ILE A 274 -30.23 -12.30 9.91
CA ILE A 274 -30.22 -13.77 9.77
C ILE A 274 -31.57 -14.41 10.12
N ASP A 275 -31.75 -15.65 9.63
CA ASP A 275 -32.86 -16.56 9.95
C ASP A 275 -33.10 -16.74 11.46
N SER A 276 -34.31 -17.18 11.82
CA SER A 276 -34.70 -17.40 13.21
C SER A 276 -33.91 -18.53 13.91
N CYS A 277 -33.52 -18.30 15.16
CA CYS A 277 -32.69 -19.18 15.98
C CYS A 277 -33.27 -20.61 16.19
N TRP A 278 -34.56 -20.81 15.91
CA TRP A 278 -35.26 -22.09 15.98
C TRP A 278 -34.95 -23.02 14.79
N VAL A 279 -34.36 -22.51 13.71
CA VAL A 279 -33.97 -23.30 12.53
C VAL A 279 -32.63 -24.01 12.78
N GLY A 280 -32.61 -24.93 13.75
CA GLY A 280 -31.48 -25.82 13.96
C GLY A 280 -31.26 -26.75 12.75
N SER A 281 -30.01 -27.20 12.53
CA SER A 281 -29.79 -28.31 11.60
C SER A 281 -30.50 -29.56 12.13
N PHE A 282 -31.34 -30.17 11.30
CA PHE A 282 -32.17 -31.34 11.64
C PHE A 282 -31.35 -32.54 12.14
N TYR A 283 -30.04 -32.54 11.87
CA TYR A 283 -29.09 -33.59 12.19
C TYR A 283 -28.21 -33.29 13.42
N CYS A 284 -28.29 -32.08 13.98
CA CYS A 284 -27.38 -31.57 15.02
C CYS A 284 -28.14 -31.11 16.29
N PRO A 285 -28.74 -32.04 17.08
CA PRO A 285 -29.51 -31.65 18.27
C PRO A 285 -28.63 -31.03 19.36
N LYS A 286 -28.96 -29.81 19.80
CA LYS A 286 -28.44 -29.20 21.02
C LYS A 286 -29.46 -29.29 22.16
N ALA A 287 -28.97 -29.40 23.40
CA ALA A 287 -29.81 -29.35 24.61
C ALA A 287 -30.36 -27.94 24.93
N SER A 288 -29.71 -26.89 24.43
CA SER A 288 -30.17 -25.50 24.52
C SER A 288 -29.78 -24.72 23.26
N PHE A 289 -30.63 -23.77 22.87
CA PHE A 289 -30.39 -22.84 21.76
C PHE A 289 -30.24 -21.43 22.31
N THR A 290 -29.20 -20.72 21.88
CA THR A 290 -28.98 -19.31 22.21
C THR A 290 -28.95 -18.46 20.95
N SER A 291 -29.47 -17.23 21.01
CA SER A 291 -29.37 -16.24 19.94
C SER A 291 -27.92 -15.76 19.70
N THR A 292 -27.08 -15.88 20.72
CA THR A 292 -25.67 -15.48 20.76
C THR A 292 -24.89 -15.91 19.51
N ILE A 293 -24.27 -14.93 18.84
CA ILE A 293 -23.23 -15.18 17.83
C ILE A 293 -21.95 -15.59 18.58
N TYR A 294 -21.49 -16.83 18.44
CA TYR A 294 -20.34 -17.33 19.21
C TYR A 294 -19.00 -16.89 18.59
N ASP A 295 -18.87 -17.12 17.29
CA ASP A 295 -17.66 -16.79 16.53
C ASP A 295 -18.01 -15.70 15.52
N ALA A 296 -17.12 -14.73 15.36
CA ALA A 296 -17.19 -13.72 14.30
C ALA A 296 -15.77 -13.46 13.78
N ILE A 297 -15.57 -13.48 12.47
CA ILE A 297 -14.28 -13.31 11.80
C ILE A 297 -14.47 -12.36 10.62
N ALA A 298 -13.59 -11.38 10.46
CA ALA A 298 -13.58 -10.47 9.32
C ALA A 298 -12.37 -10.71 8.40
N THR A 299 -12.54 -10.45 7.11
CA THR A 299 -11.51 -10.59 6.05
C THR A 299 -11.38 -9.25 5.31
N GLU A 300 -10.70 -9.17 4.16
CA GLU A 300 -10.67 -7.94 3.34
C GLU A 300 -12.07 -7.61 2.79
N SER A 301 -12.79 -8.63 2.32
CA SER A 301 -14.04 -8.46 1.54
C SER A 301 -15.28 -9.16 2.11
N THR A 302 -15.12 -10.07 3.07
CA THR A 302 -16.21 -10.89 3.64
C THR A 302 -16.23 -10.91 5.17
N LEU A 303 -17.42 -11.05 5.75
CA LEU A 303 -17.63 -11.28 7.18
C LEU A 303 -18.18 -12.68 7.39
N PHE A 304 -17.65 -13.41 8.37
CA PHE A 304 -18.12 -14.74 8.78
C PHE A 304 -18.65 -14.71 10.21
N ILE A 305 -19.73 -15.44 10.46
CA ILE A 305 -20.31 -15.62 11.79
C ILE A 305 -20.73 -17.07 12.02
N ARG A 306 -20.67 -17.53 13.28
CA ARG A 306 -21.32 -18.78 13.72
C ARG A 306 -22.37 -18.51 14.79
N GLN A 307 -23.62 -18.86 14.48
CA GLN A 307 -24.69 -18.95 15.47
C GLN A 307 -24.98 -20.42 15.76
N ASN A 308 -24.77 -20.86 17.00
CA ASN A 308 -24.84 -22.25 17.44
C ASN A 308 -23.92 -23.25 16.71
N GLN A 309 -24.34 -23.70 15.52
CA GLN A 309 -23.62 -24.58 14.58
C GLN A 309 -23.74 -24.10 13.13
N LEU A 310 -24.61 -23.12 12.87
CA LEU A 310 -24.85 -22.56 11.55
C LEU A 310 -23.78 -21.53 11.26
N VAL A 311 -23.09 -21.69 10.13
CA VAL A 311 -22.13 -20.72 9.62
C VAL A 311 -22.81 -19.88 8.55
N TYR A 312 -22.63 -18.57 8.62
CA TYR A 312 -23.06 -17.63 7.59
C TYR A 312 -21.89 -16.77 7.15
N TYR A 313 -21.90 -16.35 5.89
CA TYR A 313 -21.01 -15.30 5.39
C TYR A 313 -21.78 -14.16 4.73
N PHE A 314 -21.14 -13.01 4.59
CA PHE A 314 -21.65 -11.84 3.90
C PHE A 314 -20.50 -11.15 3.14
N THR A 315 -20.64 -10.95 1.83
CA THR A 315 -19.64 -10.25 0.99
C THR A 315 -20.02 -8.78 0.82
N GLY A 316 -19.10 -7.87 1.12
CA GLY A 316 -19.31 -6.42 0.97
C GLY A 316 -19.21 -5.93 -0.48
N THR A 317 -19.83 -4.79 -0.78
CA THR A 317 -19.72 -4.09 -2.08
C THR A 317 -18.51 -3.17 -2.10
N TYR A 318 -17.43 -3.62 -2.74
CA TYR A 318 -16.16 -2.88 -2.82
C TYR A 318 -15.81 -2.49 -4.26
N ILE A 319 -16.06 -1.23 -4.61
CA ILE A 319 -15.81 -0.67 -5.96
C ILE A 319 -14.33 -0.76 -6.35
N THR A 320 -13.42 -0.61 -5.38
CA THR A 320 -11.97 -0.56 -5.62
C THR A 320 -11.31 -1.92 -5.83
N LEU A 321 -11.91 -3.03 -5.35
CA LEU A 321 -11.28 -4.35 -5.40
C LEU A 321 -11.50 -5.04 -6.75
N HIS A 322 -12.75 -5.15 -7.20
CA HIS A 322 -13.05 -5.69 -8.53
C HIS A 322 -14.42 -5.26 -9.07
N GLN A 323 -14.48 -4.91 -10.36
CA GLN A 323 -15.64 -4.29 -11.00
C GLN A 323 -16.87 -5.22 -11.11
N SER A 324 -16.70 -6.53 -10.96
CA SER A 324 -17.81 -7.51 -10.95
C SER A 324 -18.20 -8.03 -9.56
N ASN A 325 -17.74 -7.39 -8.47
CA ASN A 325 -18.07 -7.82 -7.12
C ASN A 325 -19.49 -7.39 -6.72
N HIS A 326 -20.47 -8.16 -7.19
CA HIS A 326 -21.81 -8.15 -6.63
C HIS A 326 -21.74 -8.62 -5.17
N GLY A 327 -21.82 -7.67 -4.24
CA GLY A 327 -21.93 -7.94 -2.81
C GLY A 327 -23.21 -8.73 -2.49
N SER A 328 -23.25 -9.31 -1.30
CA SER A 328 -24.40 -10.10 -0.85
C SER A 328 -25.54 -9.18 -0.41
N GLU A 329 -26.75 -9.34 -0.98
CA GLU A 329 -27.94 -8.64 -0.46
C GLU A 329 -28.34 -9.13 0.95
N ARG A 330 -27.93 -10.35 1.33
CA ARG A 330 -28.33 -11.06 2.55
C ARG A 330 -27.23 -12.01 3.01
N TRP A 331 -27.24 -12.35 4.30
CA TRP A 331 -26.38 -13.41 4.87
C TRP A 331 -26.62 -14.76 4.17
N VAL A 332 -25.55 -15.35 3.64
CA VAL A 332 -25.59 -16.66 2.97
C VAL A 332 -25.23 -17.74 3.98
N ARG A 333 -26.17 -18.66 4.26
CA ARG A 333 -25.88 -19.85 5.08
C ARG A 333 -25.04 -20.84 4.30
N VAL A 334 -23.93 -21.28 4.89
CA VAL A 334 -23.05 -22.34 4.36
C VAL A 334 -22.99 -23.52 5.32
N LEU A 335 -22.49 -24.67 4.84
CA LEU A 335 -22.30 -25.89 5.64
C LEU A 335 -23.56 -26.36 6.39
N ALA A 336 -24.76 -26.09 5.84
CA ALA A 336 -26.04 -26.25 6.55
C ALA A 336 -26.38 -27.70 6.98
N ASN A 337 -25.77 -28.70 6.35
CA ASN A 337 -25.90 -30.12 6.69
C ASN A 337 -24.91 -30.59 7.77
N GLU A 338 -23.98 -29.72 8.19
CA GLU A 338 -22.82 -30.06 9.02
C GLU A 338 -22.91 -29.44 10.41
N CYS A 339 -22.41 -30.16 11.43
CA CYS A 339 -22.45 -29.70 12.82
C CYS A 339 -21.17 -28.93 13.18
N ILE A 340 -21.03 -27.68 12.73
CA ILE A 340 -19.80 -26.90 12.99
C ILE A 340 -19.69 -26.51 14.47
N LYS A 341 -18.62 -26.94 15.14
CA LYS A 341 -18.39 -26.63 16.57
C LYS A 341 -17.65 -25.32 16.81
N LYS A 342 -16.81 -24.88 15.86
CA LYS A 342 -15.95 -23.70 15.97
C LYS A 342 -15.41 -23.24 14.62
N LEU A 343 -15.24 -21.93 14.45
CA LEU A 343 -14.44 -21.31 13.40
C LEU A 343 -13.05 -20.98 13.96
N CYS A 344 -11.99 -21.29 13.21
CA CYS A 344 -10.61 -20.90 13.51
C CYS A 344 -10.14 -19.88 12.46
N PRO A 345 -9.56 -18.73 12.88
CA PRO A 345 -9.07 -17.71 11.96
C PRO A 345 -7.77 -18.14 11.28
N VAL A 346 -7.55 -17.63 10.07
CA VAL A 346 -6.22 -17.58 9.45
C VAL A 346 -5.81 -16.11 9.41
N TYR A 347 -4.73 -15.76 10.11
CA TYR A 347 -4.31 -14.36 10.29
C TYR A 347 -3.64 -13.74 9.05
N PHE A 348 -3.14 -14.57 8.14
CA PHE A 348 -2.38 -14.16 6.96
C PHE A 348 -2.95 -14.76 5.68
N HIS A 349 -2.98 -13.94 4.62
CA HIS A 349 -3.30 -14.38 3.27
C HIS A 349 -2.11 -15.09 2.59
N GLY A 350 -2.39 -15.84 1.53
CA GLY A 350 -1.41 -16.53 0.70
C GLY A 350 -1.96 -16.75 -0.70
N ASN A 351 -1.10 -16.80 -1.72
CA ASN A 351 -1.47 -17.04 -3.13
C ASN A 351 -2.68 -16.20 -3.62
N GLY A 352 -2.73 -14.92 -3.24
CA GLY A 352 -3.83 -14.02 -3.62
C GLY A 352 -5.20 -14.32 -3.00
N SER A 353 -5.25 -15.17 -1.96
CA SER A 353 -6.48 -15.67 -1.34
C SER A 353 -6.48 -15.47 0.17
N GLU A 354 -7.67 -15.25 0.75
CA GLU A 354 -7.89 -15.33 2.20
C GLU A 354 -8.49 -16.69 2.57
N TYR A 355 -8.36 -17.07 3.85
CA TYR A 355 -8.69 -18.42 4.31
C TYR A 355 -9.44 -18.43 5.64
N ILE A 356 -10.28 -19.45 5.85
CA ILE A 356 -11.00 -19.71 7.10
C ILE A 356 -11.11 -21.21 7.35
N MET A 357 -11.09 -21.65 8.61
CA MET A 357 -11.28 -23.07 8.96
C MET A 357 -12.55 -23.25 9.80
N ALA A 358 -13.39 -24.21 9.43
CA ALA A 358 -14.58 -24.59 10.20
C ALA A 358 -14.45 -26.02 10.70
N LEU A 359 -14.30 -26.19 12.01
CA LEU A 359 -14.15 -27.49 12.66
C LEU A 359 -15.53 -28.16 12.79
N THR A 360 -15.66 -29.38 12.24
CA THR A 360 -16.91 -30.15 12.31
C THR A 360 -17.09 -30.84 13.67
N SER A 361 -18.21 -31.53 13.84
CA SER A 361 -18.48 -32.41 14.97
C SER A 361 -19.53 -33.46 14.63
N GLY A 362 -19.70 -34.46 15.48
CA GLY A 362 -20.75 -35.49 15.33
C GLY A 362 -20.42 -36.49 14.23
N LYS A 363 -21.24 -36.58 13.18
CA LYS A 363 -21.08 -37.60 12.12
C LYS A 363 -19.73 -37.51 11.40
N HIS A 364 -19.21 -36.31 11.21
CA HIS A 364 -17.95 -36.07 10.50
C HIS A 364 -16.82 -35.60 11.44
N GLU A 365 -16.93 -35.88 12.74
CA GLU A 365 -15.87 -35.62 13.73
C GLU A 365 -14.52 -36.17 13.24
N GLY A 366 -13.48 -35.34 13.31
CA GLY A 366 -12.17 -35.64 12.72
C GLY A 366 -12.01 -35.23 11.25
N TYR A 367 -12.99 -34.57 10.63
CA TYR A 367 -12.81 -33.75 9.42
C TYR A 367 -12.95 -32.25 9.76
N PHE A 368 -12.46 -31.38 8.90
CA PHE A 368 -12.68 -29.93 8.95
C PHE A 368 -13.01 -29.40 7.55
N HIS A 369 -13.62 -28.22 7.48
CA HIS A 369 -13.77 -27.51 6.22
C HIS A 369 -12.74 -26.40 6.10
N PHE A 370 -12.05 -26.38 4.97
CA PHE A 370 -11.15 -25.31 4.57
C PHE A 370 -11.89 -24.38 3.61
N GLY A 371 -12.12 -23.15 4.05
CA GLY A 371 -12.74 -22.09 3.26
C GLY A 371 -11.69 -21.25 2.57
N THR A 372 -11.81 -21.07 1.25
CA THR A 372 -10.96 -20.17 0.45
C THR A 372 -11.82 -19.04 -0.10
N ILE A 373 -11.32 -17.80 0.04
CA ILE A 373 -11.97 -16.57 -0.41
C ILE A 373 -11.12 -15.92 -1.50
N THR A 374 -11.71 -15.74 -2.69
CA THR A 374 -11.12 -15.05 -3.85
C THR A 374 -12.16 -14.15 -4.51
N ASP A 375 -11.84 -12.87 -4.74
CA ASP A 375 -12.77 -11.86 -5.28
C ASP A 375 -14.16 -11.84 -4.59
N GLY A 376 -14.17 -11.94 -3.26
CA GLY A 376 -15.39 -12.00 -2.46
C GLY A 376 -16.23 -13.28 -2.63
N ARG A 377 -15.79 -14.23 -3.46
CA ARG A 377 -16.40 -15.56 -3.62
C ARG A 377 -15.85 -16.48 -2.55
N VAL A 378 -16.75 -17.09 -1.79
CA VAL A 378 -16.40 -18.08 -0.76
C VAL A 378 -16.62 -19.49 -1.29
N SER A 379 -15.62 -20.34 -1.14
CA SER A 379 -15.68 -21.78 -1.45
C SER A 379 -15.24 -22.58 -0.22
N PHE A 380 -15.77 -23.79 -0.03
CA PHE A 380 -15.39 -24.68 1.07
C PHE A 380 -15.11 -26.10 0.56
N GLU A 381 -13.94 -26.64 0.92
CA GLU A 381 -13.57 -28.05 0.73
C GLU A 381 -13.61 -28.79 2.08
N MET A 382 -13.89 -30.09 2.10
CA MET A 382 -13.79 -30.94 3.31
C MET A 382 -12.45 -31.69 3.28
N LEU A 383 -11.67 -31.60 4.36
CA LEU A 383 -10.34 -32.19 4.49
C LEU A 383 -10.21 -32.98 5.82
N PRO A 384 -9.36 -34.02 5.90
CA PRO A 384 -8.63 -34.67 4.79
C PRO A 384 -9.57 -35.32 3.76
N ARG A 385 -9.10 -35.54 2.53
CA ARG A 385 -9.94 -36.02 1.42
C ARG A 385 -10.28 -37.51 1.53
N GLN A 386 -9.30 -38.34 1.93
CA GLN A 386 -9.48 -39.80 1.96
C GLN A 386 -10.18 -40.34 3.23
N GLN A 387 -9.76 -39.89 4.41
CA GLN A 387 -10.27 -40.39 5.70
C GLN A 387 -10.05 -39.39 6.83
N SER A 388 -10.89 -39.45 7.88
CA SER A 388 -10.79 -38.55 9.03
C SER A 388 -9.48 -38.71 9.81
N VAL A 389 -9.07 -37.64 10.48
CA VAL A 389 -7.89 -37.59 11.35
C VAL A 389 -7.91 -38.72 12.40
N CYS A 390 -9.07 -39.04 12.98
CA CYS A 390 -9.17 -40.14 13.95
C CYS A 390 -8.85 -41.52 13.35
N LYS A 391 -9.18 -41.75 12.07
CA LYS A 391 -8.84 -42.99 11.35
C LYS A 391 -7.36 -43.06 11.00
N TRP A 392 -6.77 -41.95 10.57
CA TRP A 392 -5.32 -41.83 10.36
C TRP A 392 -4.52 -42.17 11.62
N ILE A 393 -4.92 -41.61 12.77
CA ILE A 393 -4.29 -41.85 14.09
C ILE A 393 -4.69 -43.23 14.69
N GLN A 394 -5.60 -43.96 14.02
CA GLN A 394 -6.09 -45.30 14.39
C GLN A 394 -6.86 -45.38 15.73
N VAL A 395 -7.58 -44.31 16.12
CA VAL A 395 -8.31 -44.24 17.40
C VAL A 395 -9.83 -44.11 17.21
N VAL A 396 -10.59 -44.75 18.10
CA VAL A 396 -12.06 -44.82 18.05
C VAL A 396 -12.73 -43.48 18.36
N VAL A 397 -12.13 -42.67 19.24
CA VAL A 397 -12.65 -41.36 19.68
C VAL A 397 -11.55 -40.32 19.60
N CYS A 398 -11.74 -39.30 18.75
CA CYS A 398 -10.89 -38.11 18.70
C CYS A 398 -11.70 -36.86 18.34
N SER A 399 -11.17 -35.67 18.63
CA SER A 399 -11.80 -34.37 18.36
C SER A 399 -10.73 -33.32 18.05
N ILE A 400 -10.84 -32.63 16.91
CA ILE A 400 -9.95 -31.50 16.58
C ILE A 400 -10.37 -30.28 17.42
N ILE A 401 -9.52 -29.81 18.34
CA ILE A 401 -9.80 -28.65 19.24
C ILE A 401 -9.54 -27.31 18.54
N TRP A 402 -8.47 -27.28 17.73
CA TRP A 402 -7.94 -26.09 17.08
C TRP A 402 -7.23 -26.50 15.78
N ALA A 403 -7.23 -25.62 14.79
CA ALA A 403 -6.44 -25.75 13.56
C ALA A 403 -5.76 -24.42 13.22
N THR A 404 -4.55 -24.49 12.67
CA THR A 404 -3.75 -23.33 12.22
C THR A 404 -3.14 -23.65 10.85
N TYR A 405 -3.34 -22.77 9.88
CA TYR A 405 -2.84 -22.93 8.51
C TYR A 405 -1.51 -22.18 8.31
N ILE A 406 -0.53 -22.85 7.71
CA ILE A 406 0.75 -22.29 7.28
C ILE A 406 0.69 -22.11 5.77
N ALA A 407 0.31 -20.90 5.35
CA ALA A 407 -0.06 -20.62 3.95
C ALA A 407 1.10 -20.69 2.94
N ASP A 408 2.35 -20.58 3.42
CA ASP A 408 3.55 -20.62 2.57
C ASP A 408 4.01 -22.07 2.28
N ASP A 409 3.75 -23.01 3.20
CA ASP A 409 4.07 -24.44 3.08
C ASP A 409 2.85 -25.32 2.70
N TYR A 410 1.65 -24.72 2.58
CA TYR A 410 0.36 -25.43 2.41
C TYR A 410 0.01 -26.43 3.54
N ASN A 411 0.64 -26.30 4.70
CA ASN A 411 0.53 -27.22 5.83
C ASN A 411 -0.53 -26.79 6.86
N MET A 412 -1.18 -27.76 7.50
CA MET A 412 -2.18 -27.59 8.54
C MET A 412 -1.73 -28.23 9.85
N LEU A 413 -1.52 -27.40 10.89
CA LEU A 413 -1.29 -27.87 12.25
C LEU A 413 -2.63 -28.06 12.97
N LEU A 414 -2.94 -29.31 13.30
CA LEU A 414 -4.19 -29.73 13.93
C LEU A 414 -3.95 -30.17 15.38
N LEU A 415 -4.61 -29.52 16.34
CA LEU A 415 -4.59 -29.93 17.75
C LEU A 415 -5.71 -30.94 17.98
N VAL A 416 -5.36 -32.18 18.29
CA VAL A 416 -6.29 -33.31 18.44
C VAL A 416 -6.38 -33.75 19.90
N GLU A 417 -7.60 -33.72 20.45
CA GLU A 417 -7.98 -34.45 21.66
C GLU A 417 -8.22 -35.92 21.29
N VAL A 418 -7.60 -36.84 22.04
CA VAL A 418 -7.71 -38.28 21.81
C VAL A 418 -8.13 -38.96 23.10
N GLU A 419 -9.14 -39.83 23.05
CA GLU A 419 -9.63 -40.58 24.21
C GLU A 419 -9.34 -42.08 24.07
N ASP A 420 -8.57 -42.62 25.02
CA ASP A 420 -8.23 -44.05 25.08
C ASP A 420 -9.39 -44.90 25.63
N ASN A 421 -9.34 -46.21 25.40
CA ASN A 421 -10.25 -47.21 25.96
C ASN A 421 -10.36 -47.16 27.51
N SER A 422 -9.40 -46.56 28.20
CA SER A 422 -9.44 -46.30 29.64
C SER A 422 -10.12 -44.99 30.05
N THR A 423 -10.79 -44.28 29.13
CA THR A 423 -11.35 -42.90 29.29
C THR A 423 -10.29 -41.84 29.66
N ARG A 424 -9.01 -42.13 29.39
CA ARG A 424 -7.92 -41.17 29.53
C ARG A 424 -7.83 -40.30 28.29
N LYS A 425 -7.58 -39.01 28.52
CA LYS A 425 -7.47 -37.99 27.48
C LYS A 425 -6.02 -37.55 27.33
N TYR A 426 -5.51 -37.65 26.11
CA TYR A 426 -4.19 -37.14 25.74
C TYR A 426 -4.31 -36.28 24.48
N PHE A 427 -3.27 -35.50 24.19
CA PHE A 427 -3.31 -34.48 23.16
C PHE A 427 -2.14 -34.62 22.20
N GLN A 428 -2.41 -34.50 20.91
CA GLN A 428 -1.42 -34.58 19.85
C GLN A 428 -1.55 -33.37 18.91
N VAL A 429 -0.42 -32.90 18.42
CA VAL A 429 -0.35 -32.04 17.24
C VAL A 429 -0.11 -32.96 16.05
N ALA A 430 -0.97 -32.87 15.03
CA ALA A 430 -0.74 -33.51 13.74
C ALA A 430 -0.45 -32.42 12.69
N ASN A 431 0.50 -32.70 11.79
CA ASN A 431 0.67 -31.92 10.57
C ASN A 431 -0.07 -32.63 9.43
N TYR A 432 -0.79 -31.88 8.61
CA TYR A 432 -1.51 -32.36 7.44
C TYR A 432 -1.17 -31.49 6.23
N ASP A 433 -0.68 -32.12 5.16
CA ASP A 433 -0.32 -31.46 3.91
C ASP A 433 -1.53 -31.46 2.96
N VAL A 434 -2.00 -30.26 2.59
CA VAL A 434 -3.19 -30.06 1.74
C VAL A 434 -2.95 -30.46 0.27
N VAL A 435 -1.68 -30.53 -0.16
CA VAL A 435 -1.27 -30.90 -1.52
C VAL A 435 -1.14 -32.41 -1.67
N THR A 436 -0.48 -33.10 -0.73
CA THR A 436 -0.30 -34.57 -0.79
C THR A 436 -1.44 -35.38 -0.17
N ASP A 437 -2.30 -34.77 0.66
CA ASP A 437 -3.33 -35.43 1.49
C ASP A 437 -2.75 -36.41 2.54
N GLU A 438 -1.46 -36.27 2.88
CA GLU A 438 -0.79 -37.05 3.93
C GLU A 438 -0.91 -36.38 5.32
N LEU A 439 -0.96 -37.21 6.37
CA LEU A 439 -1.04 -36.77 7.76
C LEU A 439 0.04 -37.44 8.62
N ALA A 440 0.85 -36.63 9.30
CA ALA A 440 1.88 -37.07 10.24
C ALA A 440 1.54 -36.63 11.68
N ILE A 441 1.73 -37.53 12.65
CA ILE A 441 1.72 -37.13 14.07
C ILE A 441 3.03 -36.40 14.32
N PHE A 442 2.92 -35.13 14.73
CA PHE A 442 4.02 -34.18 14.71
C PHE A 442 4.60 -33.93 16.11
N TYR A 443 3.74 -33.78 17.13
CA TYR A 443 4.17 -33.75 18.53
C TYR A 443 3.13 -34.39 19.45
N ALA A 444 3.57 -35.15 20.45
CA ALA A 444 2.70 -35.67 21.51
C ALA A 444 2.88 -34.82 22.77
N ILE A 445 1.81 -34.15 23.21
CA ILE A 445 1.86 -33.29 24.40
C ILE A 445 1.88 -34.19 25.64
N PRO A 446 2.81 -33.99 26.60
CA PRO A 446 2.84 -34.78 27.84
C PRO A 446 1.52 -34.76 28.59
N GLU A 447 1.16 -35.84 29.30
CA GLU A 447 -0.09 -35.93 30.08
C GLU A 447 -0.12 -34.92 31.25
N PHE A 448 1.05 -34.54 31.77
CA PHE A 448 1.24 -33.72 32.95
C PHE A 448 2.23 -32.57 32.71
N ILE A 449 2.12 -31.50 33.50
CA ILE A 449 3.01 -30.33 33.41
C ILE A 449 4.38 -30.66 34.05
N PRO A 450 5.53 -30.39 33.38
CA PRO A 450 6.86 -30.60 33.93
C PRO A 450 7.15 -29.81 35.23
N ASP A 451 7.91 -30.42 36.14
CA ASP A 451 8.48 -29.71 37.29
C ASP A 451 9.77 -28.99 36.88
N ALA A 452 9.66 -27.67 36.67
CA ALA A 452 10.78 -26.80 36.32
C ALA A 452 11.75 -26.51 37.48
N ARG A 453 11.48 -26.96 38.72
CA ARG A 453 12.36 -26.82 39.91
C ARG A 453 12.88 -25.41 40.20
N GLY A 454 12.17 -24.36 39.76
CA GLY A 454 12.54 -22.96 39.93
C GLY A 454 13.38 -22.35 38.79
N LEU A 455 13.48 -23.02 37.64
CA LEU A 455 13.94 -22.43 36.38
C LEU A 455 12.85 -21.54 35.76
N GLU A 456 13.25 -20.52 34.98
CA GLU A 456 12.34 -19.63 34.23
C GLU A 456 11.68 -20.36 33.03
N PHE A 457 12.42 -21.30 32.44
CA PHE A 457 11.96 -22.18 31.35
C PHE A 457 12.60 -23.56 31.46
N LEU A 458 12.02 -24.52 30.74
CA LEU A 458 12.53 -25.88 30.61
C LEU A 458 12.36 -26.33 29.15
N MET A 459 13.39 -26.95 28.58
CA MET A 459 13.31 -27.66 27.29
C MET A 459 12.86 -29.10 27.54
N ILE A 460 11.84 -29.58 26.82
CA ILE A 460 11.29 -30.92 27.01
C ILE A 460 12.14 -31.91 26.19
N LEU A 461 12.82 -32.83 26.88
CA LEU A 461 13.69 -33.85 26.28
C LEU A 461 13.21 -35.28 26.58
N GLY A 462 12.07 -35.44 27.28
CA GLY A 462 11.50 -36.73 27.67
C GLY A 462 12.15 -37.35 28.92
N THR A 463 12.99 -36.60 29.63
CA THR A 463 13.76 -37.06 30.81
C THR A 463 13.31 -36.41 32.13
N GLU A 464 12.25 -35.61 32.06
CA GLU A 464 11.87 -34.67 33.10
C GLU A 464 11.02 -35.32 34.22
N SER A 465 11.06 -34.73 35.42
CA SER A 465 10.08 -35.02 36.45
C SER A 465 8.80 -34.23 36.19
N TYR A 466 7.64 -34.87 36.32
CA TYR A 466 6.33 -34.25 36.10
C TYR A 466 5.61 -33.93 37.42
N THR A 467 4.68 -32.97 37.38
CA THR A 467 3.80 -32.60 38.49
C THR A 467 2.46 -33.34 38.41
N ASN A 468 1.62 -33.23 39.45
CA ASN A 468 0.28 -33.83 39.46
C ASN A 468 -0.77 -33.03 38.65
N PHE A 469 -0.39 -31.96 37.95
CA PHE A 469 -1.30 -31.13 37.17
C PHE A 469 -1.32 -31.63 35.72
N SER A 470 -2.50 -32.02 35.22
CA SER A 470 -2.66 -32.43 33.83
C SER A 470 -2.43 -31.25 32.87
N MET A 471 -1.87 -31.55 31.70
CA MET A 471 -1.48 -30.56 30.70
C MET A 471 -2.55 -30.46 29.60
N VAL A 472 -3.44 -29.48 29.72
CA VAL A 472 -4.67 -29.38 28.91
C VAL A 472 -4.59 -28.20 27.93
N PRO A 473 -4.34 -28.43 26.62
CA PRO A 473 -4.26 -27.38 25.62
C PRO A 473 -5.66 -26.88 25.20
N LYS A 474 -5.71 -25.64 24.69
CA LYS A 474 -6.92 -24.96 24.22
C LYS A 474 -6.80 -24.35 22.82
N GLY A 475 -5.58 -24.10 22.35
CA GLY A 475 -5.34 -23.56 21.02
C GLY A 475 -3.86 -23.48 20.65
N MET A 476 -3.60 -23.11 19.40
CA MET A 476 -2.27 -22.95 18.84
C MET A 476 -2.20 -21.70 17.96
N SER A 477 -1.04 -21.05 17.87
CA SER A 477 -0.81 -19.93 16.96
C SER A 477 0.59 -20.00 16.39
N TYR A 478 0.69 -19.78 15.07
CA TYR A 478 1.94 -19.73 14.33
C TYR A 478 2.21 -18.30 13.88
N ASN A 479 3.47 -17.85 13.96
CA ASN A 479 3.90 -16.61 13.34
C ASN A 479 4.84 -16.93 12.16
N PRO A 480 4.45 -16.68 10.89
CA PRO A 480 5.24 -17.04 9.71
C PRO A 480 6.44 -16.12 9.48
N TYR A 481 6.66 -15.08 10.30
CA TYR A 481 7.89 -14.27 10.21
C TYR A 481 9.05 -14.88 11.00
N ASN A 482 8.80 -15.71 12.01
CA ASN A 482 9.82 -16.21 12.94
C ASN A 482 9.74 -17.73 13.18
N ASN A 483 8.88 -18.42 12.42
CA ASN A 483 8.54 -19.84 12.53
C ASN A 483 8.10 -20.29 13.94
N LEU A 484 7.65 -19.35 14.77
CA LEU A 484 7.37 -19.57 16.19
C LEU A 484 5.95 -20.13 16.38
N LEU A 485 5.88 -21.41 16.71
CA LEU A 485 4.67 -22.10 17.12
C LEU A 485 4.47 -21.95 18.64
N PHE A 486 3.34 -21.38 19.04
CA PHE A 486 2.85 -21.41 20.42
C PHE A 486 1.71 -22.42 20.57
N ILE A 487 1.72 -23.15 21.69
CA ILE A 487 0.60 -23.99 22.15
C ILE A 487 0.25 -23.52 23.56
N TRP A 488 -1.01 -23.15 23.79
CA TRP A 488 -1.48 -22.65 25.10
C TRP A 488 -2.58 -23.53 25.70
N GLY A 489 -2.67 -23.51 27.03
CA GLY A 489 -3.59 -24.31 27.81
C GLY A 489 -3.68 -23.80 29.25
N ASN A 490 -3.56 -24.69 30.23
CA ASN A 490 -3.07 -24.33 31.57
C ASN A 490 -1.52 -24.30 31.65
N PHE A 491 -0.88 -24.02 30.51
CA PHE A 491 0.55 -23.96 30.29
C PHE A 491 0.83 -23.08 29.07
N LEU A 492 2.11 -22.77 28.82
CA LEU A 492 2.56 -22.16 27.57
C LEU A 492 3.81 -22.88 27.05
N LEU A 493 3.70 -23.45 25.84
CA LEU A 493 4.82 -24.01 25.07
C LEU A 493 5.15 -23.08 23.89
N GLN A 494 6.43 -23.01 23.54
CA GLN A 494 6.94 -22.36 22.33
C GLN A 494 7.96 -23.27 21.60
N SER A 495 8.02 -23.19 20.27
CA SER A 495 9.04 -23.86 19.45
C SER A 495 9.32 -23.07 18.15
N TYR A 496 10.57 -23.05 17.68
CA TYR A 496 11.03 -22.30 16.49
C TYR A 496 11.35 -23.19 15.28
N ASP A 497 11.79 -24.42 15.54
CA ASP A 497 11.97 -25.49 14.55
C ASP A 497 10.72 -26.41 14.49
N SER A 498 9.79 -26.21 15.42
CA SER A 498 8.62 -27.05 15.68
C SER A 498 8.96 -28.49 16.13
N GLU A 499 10.23 -28.85 16.28
CA GLU A 499 10.70 -30.12 16.87
C GLU A 499 10.98 -29.99 18.38
N ASN A 500 11.68 -28.93 18.78
CA ASN A 500 12.16 -28.71 20.14
C ASN A 500 11.21 -27.78 20.91
N PHE A 501 10.51 -28.33 21.90
CA PHE A 501 9.52 -27.58 22.68
C PHE A 501 10.09 -27.03 23.99
N ILE A 502 9.89 -25.73 24.21
CA ILE A 502 10.27 -25.02 25.43
C ILE A 502 9.01 -24.68 26.23
N TYR A 503 8.95 -25.16 27.46
CA TYR A 503 7.93 -24.81 28.47
C TYR A 503 8.36 -23.56 29.24
N LEU A 504 7.47 -22.56 29.28
CA LEU A 504 7.67 -21.31 30.03
C LEU A 504 7.07 -21.47 31.44
N ALA A 505 7.95 -21.59 32.43
CA ALA A 505 7.59 -21.97 33.80
C ALA A 505 7.13 -20.78 34.67
N ASP A 506 7.39 -19.54 34.23
CA ASP A 506 6.86 -18.32 34.83
C ASP A 506 5.31 -18.23 34.80
N PHE A 507 4.64 -18.99 33.91
CA PHE A 507 3.18 -19.00 33.82
C PHE A 507 2.55 -20.01 34.82
N PRO A 508 1.61 -19.58 35.69
CA PRO A 508 1.04 -20.44 36.74
C PRO A 508 0.09 -21.50 36.17
N LYS A 509 0.44 -22.78 36.42
CA LYS A 509 -0.30 -24.00 36.04
C LYS A 509 -1.73 -24.09 36.59
N GLU A 510 -2.05 -23.31 37.61
CA GLU A 510 -3.39 -23.19 38.19
C GLU A 510 -4.34 -22.32 37.35
N LEU A 511 -3.80 -21.44 36.48
CA LEU A 511 -4.58 -20.62 35.57
C LEU A 511 -4.69 -21.30 34.20
N SER A 512 -5.74 -20.95 33.45
CA SER A 512 -5.93 -21.41 32.08
C SER A 512 -6.05 -20.21 31.12
N ILE A 513 -5.30 -20.28 30.02
CA ILE A 513 -5.28 -19.28 28.95
C ILE A 513 -6.54 -19.46 28.10
N LYS A 514 -7.25 -18.36 27.90
CA LYS A 514 -8.51 -18.27 27.17
C LYS A 514 -8.26 -17.94 25.69
N TYR A 515 -7.46 -16.91 25.44
CA TYR A 515 -6.94 -16.56 24.11
C TYR A 515 -5.60 -15.83 24.19
N LEU A 516 -4.86 -15.89 23.09
CA LEU A 516 -3.67 -15.06 22.84
C LEU A 516 -4.00 -13.91 21.89
N VAL A 517 -3.20 -12.84 21.99
CA VAL A 517 -3.15 -11.73 21.05
C VAL A 517 -1.69 -11.51 20.69
N ASN A 518 -1.35 -11.48 19.41
CA ASN A 518 0.03 -11.33 18.93
C ASN A 518 0.14 -10.03 18.12
N SER A 519 1.22 -9.26 18.29
CA SER A 519 1.55 -8.15 17.39
C SER A 519 2.14 -8.63 16.06
N PHE A 520 2.64 -9.87 16.03
CA PHE A 520 3.48 -10.48 14.98
C PHE A 520 4.84 -9.81 14.78
N HIS A 521 5.14 -8.77 15.56
CA HIS A 521 6.45 -8.11 15.71
C HIS A 521 7.16 -8.47 17.04
N GLY A 522 6.75 -9.56 17.68
CA GLY A 522 7.39 -10.11 18.88
C GLY A 522 6.79 -9.71 20.23
N ASP A 523 5.65 -9.01 20.25
CA ASP A 523 4.89 -8.71 21.46
C ASP A 523 3.63 -9.58 21.55
N ILE A 524 3.43 -10.24 22.69
CA ILE A 524 2.31 -11.17 22.90
C ILE A 524 1.60 -10.83 24.20
N ALA A 525 0.28 -10.65 24.11
CA ALA A 525 -0.62 -10.51 25.25
C ALA A 525 -1.45 -11.79 25.43
N ILE A 526 -1.63 -12.19 26.68
CA ILE A 526 -2.26 -13.43 27.11
C ILE A 526 -3.44 -13.07 28.00
N VAL A 527 -4.65 -13.57 27.69
CA VAL A 527 -5.84 -13.40 28.52
C VAL A 527 -6.22 -14.76 29.14
N THR A 528 -6.45 -14.78 30.44
CA THR A 528 -6.87 -15.98 31.19
C THR A 528 -8.39 -16.07 31.32
N GLU A 529 -8.90 -17.26 31.68
CA GLU A 529 -10.33 -17.45 32.03
C GLU A 529 -10.77 -16.61 33.24
N THR A 530 -9.81 -16.17 34.06
CA THR A 530 -10.00 -15.26 35.20
C THR A 530 -9.86 -13.78 34.83
N GLU A 531 -9.84 -13.45 33.53
CA GLU A 531 -9.70 -12.09 32.98
C GLU A 531 -8.40 -11.36 33.40
N GLU A 532 -7.38 -12.10 33.81
CA GLU A 532 -6.03 -11.57 34.03
C GLU A 532 -5.30 -11.36 32.70
N ILE A 533 -4.53 -10.28 32.60
CA ILE A 533 -3.70 -9.93 31.44
C ILE A 533 -2.24 -10.17 31.79
N TRP A 534 -1.60 -11.04 31.02
CA TRP A 534 -0.16 -11.32 31.07
C TRP A 534 0.49 -10.96 29.73
N TYR A 535 1.79 -10.70 29.73
CA TYR A 535 2.56 -10.22 28.58
C TYR A 535 3.88 -10.99 28.44
N LEU A 536 4.23 -11.35 27.21
CA LEU A 536 5.46 -12.05 26.82
C LEU A 536 6.11 -11.28 25.67
N LEU A 537 7.43 -11.14 25.74
CA LEU A 537 8.27 -10.55 24.69
C LEU A 537 9.11 -11.66 24.05
N GLU A 538 9.12 -11.73 22.72
CA GLU A 538 9.84 -12.73 21.94
C GLU A 538 11.34 -12.73 22.24
N GLY A 539 11.93 -13.93 22.24
CA GLY A 539 13.32 -14.17 22.67
C GLY A 539 13.54 -13.95 24.17
N SER A 540 12.51 -13.61 24.95
CA SER A 540 12.50 -13.72 26.41
C SER A 540 11.79 -15.01 26.84
N TYR A 541 12.16 -15.54 28.01
CA TYR A 541 11.50 -16.70 28.61
C TYR A 541 10.50 -16.30 29.72
N ARG A 542 10.41 -15.00 30.01
CA ARG A 542 9.69 -14.48 31.17
C ARG A 542 8.32 -13.95 30.81
N VAL A 543 7.34 -14.30 31.64
CA VAL A 543 5.93 -13.92 31.46
C VAL A 543 5.52 -12.93 32.54
N TYR A 544 5.18 -11.70 32.14
CA TYR A 544 4.91 -10.60 33.05
C TYR A 544 3.40 -10.43 33.29
N LYS A 545 2.95 -10.56 34.53
CA LYS A 545 1.57 -10.24 34.91
C LYS A 545 1.34 -8.73 34.92
N LEU A 546 0.55 -8.23 33.96
CA LEU A 546 0.19 -6.82 33.87
C LEU A 546 -1.02 -6.49 34.76
N PHE A 547 -2.05 -7.33 34.72
CA PHE A 547 -3.30 -7.14 35.46
C PHE A 547 -3.81 -8.45 36.08
N PRO A 548 -4.19 -8.46 37.37
CA PRO A 548 -3.91 -7.45 38.40
C PRO A 548 -2.41 -7.46 38.79
N SER A 549 -1.82 -6.28 39.01
CA SER A 549 -0.43 -6.15 39.48
C SER A 549 -0.24 -4.88 40.33
N LYS A 550 0.82 -4.83 41.13
CA LYS A 550 1.22 -3.61 41.85
C LYS A 550 1.50 -2.42 40.91
N GLY A 551 1.98 -2.70 39.69
CA GLY A 551 2.16 -1.67 38.67
C GLY A 551 0.83 -1.08 38.23
N TRP A 552 -0.19 -1.92 38.05
CA TRP A 552 -1.56 -1.50 37.76
C TRP A 552 -2.20 -0.74 38.92
N GLU A 553 -2.06 -1.21 40.16
CA GLU A 553 -2.56 -0.54 41.37
C GLU A 553 -2.03 0.89 41.51
N VAL A 554 -0.73 1.10 41.25
CA VAL A 554 -0.11 2.44 41.22
C VAL A 554 -0.65 3.27 40.04
N TYR A 555 -0.71 2.68 38.84
CA TYR A 555 -1.15 3.39 37.64
C TYR A 555 -2.62 3.83 37.72
N ILE A 556 -3.54 2.94 38.12
CA ILE A 556 -4.96 3.29 38.27
C ILE A 556 -5.18 4.35 39.35
N SER A 557 -4.41 4.31 40.45
CA SER A 557 -4.45 5.34 41.49
C SER A 557 -4.03 6.70 40.95
N LEU A 558 -3.00 6.77 40.09
CA LEU A 558 -2.58 8.00 39.41
C LEU A 558 -3.67 8.50 38.44
N GLN A 559 -4.27 7.62 37.64
CA GLN A 559 -5.34 7.99 36.70
C GLN A 559 -6.60 8.52 37.40
N MET A 560 -6.97 7.93 38.54
CA MET A 560 -8.10 8.38 39.36
C MET A 560 -7.82 9.75 40.02
N MET A 561 -6.59 10.01 40.47
CA MET A 561 -6.18 11.34 40.95
C MET A 561 -6.14 12.39 39.82
N GLN A 562 -5.86 11.97 38.58
CA GLN A 562 -5.92 12.82 37.38
C GLN A 562 -7.35 13.04 36.83
N GLN A 563 -8.38 12.42 37.43
CA GLN A 563 -9.77 12.46 36.95
C GLN A 563 -9.91 12.03 35.47
N SER A 564 -9.14 11.02 35.06
CA SER A 564 -9.08 10.50 33.70
C SER A 564 -10.39 9.81 33.29
N SER A 565 -10.99 10.21 32.16
CA SER A 565 -12.26 9.64 31.67
C SER A 565 -12.14 8.20 31.13
N LEU A 566 -10.92 7.68 30.95
CA LEU A 566 -10.65 6.34 30.41
C LEU A 566 -10.74 5.22 31.46
N TYR A 567 -11.05 5.57 32.71
CA TYR A 567 -10.99 4.67 33.87
C TYR A 567 -12.19 4.90 34.79
N ALA A 568 -12.69 3.83 35.42
CA ALA A 568 -13.84 3.84 36.33
C ALA A 568 -13.59 2.91 37.52
N PRO A 569 -14.27 3.10 38.67
CA PRO A 569 -14.13 2.22 39.83
C PRO A 569 -14.73 0.82 39.62
N ASN A 570 -15.58 0.67 38.59
CA ASN A 570 -16.11 -0.61 38.13
C ASN A 570 -16.08 -0.62 36.60
N GLU A 571 -15.40 -1.61 36.02
CA GLU A 571 -15.15 -1.73 34.59
C GLU A 571 -15.16 -3.19 34.15
N THR A 572 -15.44 -3.46 32.87
CA THR A 572 -15.42 -4.83 32.33
C THR A 572 -14.72 -4.85 30.97
N MET A 573 -13.71 -5.72 30.83
CA MET A 573 -12.97 -5.90 29.57
C MET A 573 -13.82 -6.63 28.54
N VAL A 574 -14.06 -5.99 27.40
CA VAL A 574 -14.83 -6.56 26.29
C VAL A 574 -13.92 -7.31 25.32
N THR A 575 -12.80 -6.69 24.92
CA THR A 575 -11.76 -7.35 24.11
C THR A 575 -10.39 -6.66 24.28
N LEU A 576 -9.34 -7.32 23.78
CA LEU A 576 -7.93 -6.90 23.82
C LEU A 576 -7.32 -7.21 22.44
N PHE A 577 -6.67 -6.24 21.80
CA PHE A 577 -6.12 -6.38 20.45
C PHE A 577 -4.89 -5.48 20.23
N TYR A 578 -4.00 -5.87 19.31
CA TYR A 578 -2.93 -4.98 18.84
C TYR A 578 -3.41 -4.12 17.66
N GLN A 579 -2.93 -2.88 17.59
CA GLN A 579 -3.04 -2.01 16.42
C GLN A 579 -1.77 -1.15 16.32
N ASP A 580 -1.12 -1.09 15.16
CA ASP A 580 0.13 -0.33 14.95
C ASP A 580 1.19 -0.63 16.04
N ASN A 581 1.40 -1.93 16.31
CA ASN A 581 2.24 -2.51 17.38
C ASN A 581 1.89 -2.13 18.82
N ASN A 582 0.87 -1.30 19.04
CA ASN A 582 0.41 -0.88 20.36
C ASN A 582 -0.74 -1.76 20.86
N LEU A 583 -0.73 -2.12 22.15
CA LEU A 583 -1.75 -2.96 22.78
C LEU A 583 -2.96 -2.11 23.23
N TYR A 584 -4.13 -2.35 22.65
CA TYR A 584 -5.38 -1.65 22.98
C TYR A 584 -6.38 -2.56 23.70
N GLN A 585 -7.09 -1.98 24.66
CA GLN A 585 -8.17 -2.62 25.41
C GLN A 585 -9.48 -1.89 25.11
N LEU A 586 -10.55 -2.65 24.86
CA LEU A 586 -11.91 -2.14 24.77
C LEU A 586 -12.64 -2.47 26.07
N VAL A 587 -13.13 -1.44 26.77
CA VAL A 587 -13.61 -1.56 28.16
C VAL A 587 -14.97 -0.88 28.30
N TYR A 588 -15.91 -1.56 28.96
CA TYR A 588 -17.18 -0.97 29.37
C TYR A 588 -17.05 -0.38 30.77
N LEU A 589 -17.27 0.93 30.89
CA LEU A 589 -17.13 1.71 32.13
C LEU A 589 -18.50 1.90 32.79
N VAL A 590 -18.61 1.57 34.08
CA VAL A 590 -19.86 1.64 34.86
C VAL A 590 -19.79 2.80 35.87
N ASN A 591 -20.08 4.01 35.39
CA ASN A 591 -20.26 5.18 36.25
C ASN A 591 -21.73 5.37 36.65
N SER A 592 -21.97 6.09 37.76
CA SER A 592 -23.28 6.23 38.40
C SER A 592 -24.29 7.15 37.68
N GLN A 593 -23.90 7.79 36.58
CA GLN A 593 -24.75 8.68 35.78
C GLN A 593 -24.84 8.28 34.31
N GLN A 594 -23.76 7.74 33.73
CA GLN A 594 -23.68 7.34 32.33
C GLN A 594 -22.68 6.20 32.20
N SER A 595 -23.04 5.16 31.44
CA SER A 595 -22.18 4.02 31.12
C SER A 595 -21.70 4.11 29.67
N GLU A 596 -20.42 3.87 29.43
CA GLU A 596 -19.79 4.10 28.13
C GLU A 596 -18.83 2.96 27.74
N LEU A 597 -18.66 2.72 26.44
CA LEU A 597 -17.72 1.75 25.90
C LEU A 597 -16.52 2.51 25.33
N VAL A 598 -15.34 2.33 25.93
CA VAL A 598 -14.16 3.15 25.69
C VAL A 598 -12.97 2.30 25.25
N LYS A 599 -12.30 2.73 24.17
CA LYS A 599 -11.00 2.19 23.75
C LYS A 599 -9.88 2.95 24.45
N ARG A 600 -8.94 2.23 25.07
CA ARG A 600 -7.74 2.81 25.70
C ARG A 600 -6.47 2.01 25.37
N LEU A 601 -5.34 2.70 25.39
CA LEU A 601 -4.01 2.07 25.29
C LEU A 601 -3.69 1.36 26.61
N VAL A 602 -3.13 0.15 26.55
CA VAL A 602 -2.55 -0.54 27.71
C VAL A 602 -1.10 -0.08 27.87
N PRO A 603 -0.73 0.60 28.97
CA PRO A 603 0.58 1.24 29.10
C PRO A 603 1.65 0.25 29.61
N VAL A 604 1.92 -0.80 28.82
CA VAL A 604 2.75 -1.96 29.19
C VAL A 604 4.08 -1.54 29.85
N GLU A 605 4.82 -0.62 29.23
CA GLU A 605 6.11 -0.15 29.72
C GLU A 605 6.02 0.59 31.06
N GLN A 606 4.95 1.36 31.28
CA GLN A 606 4.72 2.06 32.55
C GLN A 606 4.44 1.07 33.68
N LEU A 607 3.62 0.04 33.40
CA LEU A 607 3.29 -1.01 34.35
C LEU A 607 4.53 -1.81 34.75
N LEU A 608 5.34 -2.23 33.78
CA LEU A 608 6.59 -2.96 34.01
C LEU A 608 7.62 -2.10 34.79
N MET A 609 7.76 -0.82 34.43
CA MET A 609 8.63 0.12 35.13
C MET A 609 8.19 0.30 36.60
N TYR A 610 6.90 0.50 36.87
CA TYR A 610 6.38 0.61 38.24
C TYR A 610 6.55 -0.70 39.02
N GLN A 611 6.35 -1.86 38.39
CA GLN A 611 6.57 -3.18 39.00
C GLN A 611 8.05 -3.42 39.35
N GLN A 612 8.99 -2.95 38.52
CA GLN A 612 10.43 -3.00 38.82
C GLN A 612 10.79 -2.09 40.01
N LEU A 613 10.31 -0.84 40.01
CA LEU A 613 10.58 0.15 41.07
C LEU A 613 9.99 -0.27 42.43
N SER A 614 8.77 -0.83 42.43
CA SER A 614 8.08 -1.30 43.64
C SER A 614 8.84 -2.41 44.37
N ASN A 615 9.53 -3.30 43.62
CA ASN A 615 10.11 -4.51 44.19
C ASN A 615 11.58 -4.39 44.62
N ARG A 616 12.34 -3.35 44.21
CA ARG A 616 13.81 -3.25 44.46
C ARG A 616 14.33 -1.83 44.72
N TYR A 617 13.77 -1.17 45.74
CA TYR A 617 14.39 0.02 46.36
C TYR A 617 15.21 -0.36 47.61
N PHE A 618 16.23 0.43 47.92
CA PHE A 618 16.98 0.36 49.19
C PHE A 618 17.28 1.76 49.71
N LEU A 619 17.42 1.89 51.04
CA LEU A 619 17.71 3.17 51.69
C LEU A 619 19.23 3.34 51.85
N GLN A 620 19.81 4.18 51.01
CA GLN A 620 21.23 4.52 51.07
C GLN A 620 21.43 5.69 52.04
N ARG A 621 22.37 5.58 52.99
CA ARG A 621 22.64 6.68 53.94
C ARG A 621 23.65 7.66 53.33
N GLN A 622 23.18 8.84 52.95
CA GLN A 622 24.02 9.99 52.59
C GLN A 622 24.06 10.97 53.78
N GLY A 623 25.13 10.87 54.58
CA GLY A 623 25.29 11.66 55.79
C GLY A 623 24.22 11.34 56.84
N SER A 624 23.52 12.36 57.32
CA SER A 624 22.41 12.24 58.27
C SER A 624 21.11 11.68 57.67
N HIS A 625 20.94 11.74 56.35
CA HIS A 625 19.68 11.41 55.68
C HIS A 625 19.72 10.03 54.99
N LEU A 626 18.56 9.39 54.91
CA LEU A 626 18.35 8.20 54.11
C LEU A 626 17.76 8.63 52.76
N THR A 627 18.47 8.36 51.67
CA THR A 627 18.00 8.60 50.30
C THR A 627 17.53 7.28 49.70
N LEU A 628 16.42 7.32 48.95
CA LEU A 628 15.94 6.18 48.18
C LEU A 628 16.87 5.95 47.00
N SER A 629 17.42 4.74 46.90
CA SER A 629 18.30 4.29 45.84
C SER A 629 17.70 3.04 45.20
N PHE A 630 17.75 2.94 43.88
CA PHE A 630 17.09 1.88 43.11
C PHE A 630 18.13 1.04 42.36
N THR A 631 17.99 -0.28 42.39
CA THR A 631 18.86 -1.15 41.60
C THR A 631 18.47 -1.04 40.12
N ASN A 632 19.26 -0.34 39.30
CA ASN A 632 19.08 -0.42 37.85
C ASN A 632 19.51 -1.81 37.36
N LEU A 633 18.64 -2.47 36.60
CA LEU A 633 18.86 -3.79 36.01
C LEU A 633 19.19 -3.73 34.51
N CYS A 634 19.01 -2.56 33.88
CA CYS A 634 19.34 -2.38 32.46
C CYS A 634 20.88 -2.35 32.26
N PRO A 635 21.45 -3.19 31.37
CA PRO A 635 22.89 -3.25 31.12
C PRO A 635 23.50 -2.00 30.45
N PHE A 636 22.69 -1.15 29.82
CA PHE A 636 23.13 0.10 29.19
C PHE A 636 22.39 1.33 29.76
N THR A 637 22.78 2.53 29.35
CA THR A 637 22.05 3.78 29.66
C THR A 637 21.28 4.33 28.48
N VAL A 638 21.80 4.18 27.26
CA VAL A 638 21.17 4.67 26.02
C VAL A 638 21.53 3.75 24.87
N MET A 639 20.53 3.35 24.08
CA MET A 639 20.68 2.71 22.77
C MET A 639 20.30 3.71 21.66
N HIS A 640 21.10 3.74 20.59
CA HIS A 640 20.82 4.49 19.36
C HIS A 640 21.19 3.67 18.12
N LEU A 641 20.41 3.82 17.05
CA LEU A 641 20.78 3.33 15.72
C LEU A 641 21.58 4.40 14.94
N ARG A 642 22.47 3.94 14.06
CA ARG A 642 23.35 4.75 13.21
C ARG A 642 23.64 4.03 11.91
N ASP A 643 24.20 4.76 10.95
CA ASP A 643 24.69 4.24 9.67
C ASP A 643 23.61 3.46 8.90
N LEU A 644 22.34 3.84 9.09
CA LEU A 644 21.18 3.28 8.40
C LEU A 644 21.19 3.73 6.92
N PRO A 645 20.94 2.83 5.96
CA PRO A 645 20.90 3.17 4.54
C PRO A 645 19.60 3.91 4.15
N ASN A 646 19.53 4.49 2.94
CA ASN A 646 18.28 5.04 2.40
C ASN A 646 17.17 3.96 2.49
N PRO A 647 16.05 4.23 3.18
CA PRO A 647 15.01 3.24 3.41
C PRO A 647 14.38 2.73 2.12
N GLN A 648 14.22 3.57 1.08
CA GLN A 648 13.46 3.22 -0.14
C GLN A 648 14.02 2.01 -0.88
N ILE A 649 15.34 1.82 -0.85
CA ILE A 649 16.04 0.66 -1.43
C ILE A 649 15.48 -0.64 -0.85
N TYR A 650 15.16 -0.66 0.45
CA TYR A 650 14.80 -1.84 1.23
C TYR A 650 13.33 -1.91 1.62
N THR A 651 12.66 -0.81 1.96
CA THR A 651 11.21 -0.81 2.27
C THR A 651 10.36 -0.96 1.02
N ARG A 652 10.91 -0.58 -0.14
CA ARG A 652 10.23 -0.55 -1.45
C ARG A 652 9.03 0.41 -1.50
N GLN A 653 8.99 1.39 -0.61
CA GLN A 653 7.91 2.39 -0.52
C GLN A 653 8.11 3.54 -1.51
N GLU A 654 7.13 3.73 -2.38
CA GLU A 654 7.08 4.81 -3.36
C GLU A 654 6.40 6.03 -2.74
N ARG A 655 7.15 7.11 -2.49
CA ARG A 655 6.62 8.30 -1.82
C ARG A 655 6.46 9.48 -2.77
N TYR A 656 5.22 9.87 -3.00
CA TYR A 656 4.88 11.11 -3.70
C TYR A 656 4.72 12.26 -2.70
N ARG A 657 4.99 13.47 -3.19
CA ARG A 657 4.68 14.73 -2.52
C ARG A 657 3.66 15.51 -3.34
N ALA A 658 2.69 16.09 -2.65
CA ALA A 658 1.77 17.10 -3.16
C ALA A 658 1.67 18.26 -2.15
N LYS A 659 1.31 19.45 -2.64
CA LYS A 659 0.93 20.60 -1.81
C LYS A 659 -0.31 21.26 -2.40
N PRO A 660 -1.15 21.93 -1.61
CA PRO A 660 -2.27 22.68 -2.15
C PRO A 660 -1.76 23.75 -3.11
N PRO A 661 -2.45 23.98 -4.24
CA PRO A 661 -2.01 24.95 -5.23
C PRO A 661 -2.14 26.37 -4.67
N ARG A 662 -1.27 27.29 -5.09
CA ARG A 662 -1.18 28.62 -4.46
C ARG A 662 -2.40 29.46 -4.82
N VAL A 663 -3.18 29.85 -3.82
CA VAL A 663 -4.31 30.76 -3.99
C VAL A 663 -3.78 32.19 -4.14
N LEU A 664 -4.34 32.97 -5.07
CA LEU A 664 -3.93 34.36 -5.27
C LEU A 664 -4.58 35.34 -4.27
N GLU A 665 -5.69 34.97 -3.65
CA GLU A 665 -6.43 35.82 -2.70
C GLU A 665 -5.53 36.33 -1.56
N PRO A 666 -5.51 37.66 -1.26
CA PRO A 666 -4.63 38.23 -0.23
C PRO A 666 -4.80 37.67 1.18
N SER A 667 -5.93 37.00 1.45
CA SER A 667 -6.22 36.35 2.74
C SER A 667 -5.40 35.08 2.98
N GLY A 668 -4.87 34.46 1.91
CA GLY A 668 -4.14 33.18 1.98
C GLY A 668 -5.00 31.95 2.29
N PHE A 669 -6.33 32.09 2.40
CA PHE A 669 -7.25 30.99 2.63
C PHE A 669 -7.70 30.32 1.33
N HIS A 670 -8.08 29.05 1.42
CA HIS A 670 -8.61 28.28 0.30
C HIS A 670 -10.12 28.47 0.12
N THR A 671 -10.53 28.47 -1.15
CA THR A 671 -11.93 28.39 -1.59
C THR A 671 -12.27 26.97 -2.02
N GLU A 672 -13.57 26.64 -2.11
CA GLU A 672 -14.05 25.34 -2.59
C GLU A 672 -13.49 24.99 -3.98
N ASN A 673 -13.39 25.98 -4.88
CA ASN A 673 -12.76 25.80 -6.20
C ASN A 673 -11.28 25.41 -6.08
N SER A 674 -10.51 26.05 -5.19
CA SER A 674 -9.09 25.73 -5.00
C SER A 674 -8.85 24.37 -4.34
N LEU A 675 -9.80 23.91 -3.51
CA LEU A 675 -9.77 22.57 -2.95
C LEU A 675 -10.10 21.52 -4.02
N ALA A 676 -11.15 21.74 -4.81
CA ALA A 676 -11.50 20.88 -5.95
C ALA A 676 -10.33 20.71 -6.93
N VAL A 677 -9.58 21.78 -7.22
CA VAL A 677 -8.36 21.70 -8.05
C VAL A 677 -7.25 20.88 -7.36
N TYR A 678 -7.04 21.03 -6.05
CA TYR A 678 -6.06 20.22 -5.30
C TYR A 678 -6.39 18.71 -5.36
N GLN A 679 -7.66 18.38 -5.14
CA GLN A 679 -8.22 17.03 -5.22
C GLN A 679 -8.12 16.44 -6.64
N GLY A 680 -8.40 17.24 -7.67
CA GLY A 680 -8.23 16.88 -9.08
C GLY A 680 -6.77 16.58 -9.46
N LEU A 681 -5.83 17.41 -8.99
CA LEU A 681 -4.39 17.21 -9.21
C LEU A 681 -3.86 15.95 -8.51
N ILE A 682 -4.36 15.61 -7.33
CA ILE A 682 -4.01 14.36 -6.63
C ILE A 682 -4.57 13.14 -7.37
N TYR A 683 -5.82 13.19 -7.85
CA TYR A 683 -6.36 12.12 -8.71
C TYR A 683 -5.49 11.90 -9.95
N TYR A 684 -5.12 12.97 -10.66
CA TYR A 684 -4.31 12.87 -11.88
C TYR A 684 -2.90 12.31 -11.61
N LEU A 685 -2.29 12.66 -10.47
CA LEU A 685 -0.99 12.11 -10.05
C LEU A 685 -1.04 10.59 -9.79
N LEU A 686 -2.13 10.11 -9.19
CA LEU A 686 -2.35 8.68 -8.91
C LEU A 686 -2.78 7.90 -10.17
N TRP A 687 -3.55 8.54 -11.06
CA TRP A 687 -3.87 8.01 -12.38
C TRP A 687 -2.61 7.80 -13.22
N LEU A 688 -1.75 8.82 -13.33
CA LEU A 688 -0.47 8.74 -14.04
C LEU A 688 0.39 7.57 -13.55
N HIS A 689 0.52 7.40 -12.23
CA HIS A 689 1.23 6.27 -11.62
C HIS A 689 0.75 4.92 -12.21
N SER A 690 -0.56 4.65 -12.15
CA SER A 690 -1.15 3.43 -12.73
C SER A 690 -1.06 3.31 -14.26
N GLN A 691 -0.93 4.42 -15.00
CA GLN A 691 -0.69 4.39 -16.45
C GLN A 691 0.75 3.95 -16.75
N TYR A 692 1.74 4.48 -16.01
CA TYR A 692 3.16 4.14 -16.20
C TYR A 692 3.50 2.68 -15.84
N GLU A 693 2.69 2.03 -15.01
CA GLU A 693 2.88 0.63 -14.58
C GLU A 693 2.38 -0.41 -15.60
N LYS A 694 1.69 0.02 -16.67
CA LYS A 694 1.20 -0.86 -17.74
C LYS A 694 2.34 -1.61 -18.45
N PRO A 695 2.13 -2.88 -18.87
CA PRO A 695 3.20 -3.74 -19.37
C PRO A 695 3.80 -3.31 -20.72
N TYR A 696 3.11 -2.44 -21.45
CA TYR A 696 3.52 -1.91 -22.76
C TYR A 696 4.57 -0.79 -22.70
N ALA A 697 5.01 -0.39 -21.51
CA ALA A 697 5.93 0.72 -21.33
C ALA A 697 7.32 0.42 -21.92
N TYR A 698 7.65 1.13 -22.99
CA TYR A 698 9.05 1.37 -23.40
C TYR A 698 9.84 2.02 -22.25
N ALA A 699 11.17 1.95 -22.29
CA ALA A 699 11.98 2.63 -21.28
C ALA A 699 11.88 4.16 -21.45
N ASP A 700 11.13 4.80 -20.55
CA ASP A 700 11.18 6.24 -20.39
C ASP A 700 12.62 6.68 -20.08
N PRO A 701 13.15 7.78 -20.67
CA PRO A 701 14.52 8.27 -20.44
C PRO A 701 14.79 8.80 -19.01
N VAL A 702 14.86 7.86 -18.06
CA VAL A 702 15.39 8.02 -16.69
C VAL A 702 14.75 9.16 -15.88
N HIS A 703 13.56 8.87 -15.35
CA HIS A 703 12.98 9.56 -14.19
C HIS A 703 12.90 11.09 -14.31
N HIS A 704 12.28 11.60 -15.39
CA HIS A 704 11.85 12.99 -15.46
C HIS A 704 10.83 13.30 -14.34
N SER A 705 11.33 13.88 -13.25
CA SER A 705 10.55 14.20 -12.03
C SER A 705 9.44 15.25 -12.24
N THR A 706 9.39 15.86 -13.43
CA THR A 706 8.27 16.64 -13.94
C THR A 706 7.55 15.87 -15.04
N TRP A 707 6.36 15.38 -14.70
CA TRP A 707 5.40 14.64 -15.54
C TRP A 707 4.72 15.51 -16.62
N TRP A 708 5.43 16.55 -17.07
CA TRP A 708 4.97 17.60 -17.97
C TRP A 708 6.00 17.76 -19.11
N LYS A 709 6.23 16.65 -19.84
CA LYS A 709 7.44 16.34 -20.66
C LYS A 709 8.00 17.48 -21.53
N ASN A 710 7.17 18.41 -22.01
CA ASN A 710 7.54 19.50 -22.92
C ASN A 710 7.77 20.89 -22.29
N LYS A 711 7.36 21.13 -21.02
CA LYS A 711 6.96 22.50 -20.59
C LYS A 711 7.88 23.21 -19.59
N LYS A 712 9.20 23.10 -19.77
CA LYS A 712 10.15 24.02 -19.08
C LYS A 712 10.06 25.47 -19.58
N GLN A 713 9.52 25.68 -20.79
CA GLN A 713 9.23 27.01 -21.34
C GLN A 713 7.96 27.64 -20.72
N ASP A 714 6.98 26.82 -20.32
CA ASP A 714 5.69 27.31 -19.87
C ASP A 714 5.60 27.47 -18.34
N GLN A 715 6.51 26.89 -17.55
CA GLN A 715 6.59 27.15 -16.10
C GLN A 715 6.71 28.67 -15.83
N ASP A 716 7.55 29.35 -16.60
CA ASP A 716 7.70 30.82 -16.57
C ASP A 716 6.43 31.54 -17.06
N TYR A 717 5.71 30.98 -18.04
CA TYR A 717 4.44 31.53 -18.55
C TYR A 717 3.30 31.43 -17.52
N TYR A 718 3.13 30.29 -16.85
CA TYR A 718 2.13 30.12 -15.81
C TYR A 718 2.45 30.90 -14.53
N PHE A 719 3.74 31.10 -14.23
CA PHE A 719 4.19 32.03 -13.19
C PHE A 719 3.94 33.49 -13.58
N TYR A 720 4.13 33.86 -14.84
CA TYR A 720 3.77 35.19 -15.37
C TYR A 720 2.26 35.44 -15.28
N LEU A 721 1.41 34.51 -15.73
CA LEU A 721 -0.06 34.66 -15.60
C LEU A 721 -0.49 34.80 -14.14
N ALA A 722 0.06 33.99 -13.24
CA ALA A 722 -0.25 34.06 -11.81
C ALA A 722 0.17 35.39 -11.17
N SER A 723 1.39 35.86 -11.44
CA SER A 723 1.90 37.15 -10.92
C SER A 723 1.15 38.37 -11.47
N ASN A 724 0.52 38.24 -12.64
CA ASN A 724 -0.36 39.25 -13.23
C ASN A 724 -1.86 39.03 -12.92
N TRP A 725 -2.20 38.09 -12.03
CA TRP A 725 -3.58 37.80 -11.60
C TRP A 725 -4.52 37.34 -12.75
N GLN A 726 -3.94 36.68 -13.75
CA GLN A 726 -4.60 36.20 -14.98
C GLN A 726 -4.71 34.67 -15.06
N SER A 727 -4.32 33.93 -14.02
CA SER A 727 -4.47 32.48 -13.96
C SER A 727 -5.95 32.06 -13.89
N ALA A 728 -6.38 31.14 -14.76
CA ALA A 728 -7.71 30.53 -14.69
C ALA A 728 -8.02 29.99 -13.28
N GLY A 729 -9.22 30.26 -12.77
CA GLY A 729 -9.66 29.81 -11.45
C GLY A 729 -9.04 30.52 -10.23
N ASN A 730 -8.28 31.61 -10.41
CA ASN A 730 -7.59 32.37 -9.34
C ASN A 730 -6.54 31.56 -8.54
N VAL A 731 -5.99 30.51 -9.15
CA VAL A 731 -5.10 29.53 -8.51
C VAL A 731 -3.87 29.27 -9.39
N HIS A 732 -2.69 29.22 -8.78
CA HIS A 732 -1.42 28.90 -9.44
C HIS A 732 -0.90 27.52 -9.05
N ILE A 733 -0.71 26.66 -10.05
CA ILE A 733 -0.21 25.30 -9.89
C ILE A 733 1.32 25.32 -10.04
N ASP A 734 2.00 25.25 -8.91
CA ASP A 734 3.46 25.21 -8.83
C ASP A 734 3.94 23.75 -8.93
N VAL A 735 4.43 23.41 -10.13
CA VAL A 735 4.81 22.09 -10.62
C VAL A 735 5.76 21.34 -9.68
N ASP A 736 6.77 22.01 -9.12
CA ASP A 736 7.83 21.38 -8.33
C ASP A 736 7.35 20.79 -6.99
N ASN A 737 6.09 21.07 -6.60
CA ASN A 737 5.46 20.50 -5.41
C ASN A 737 4.78 19.15 -5.64
N TYR A 738 4.58 18.74 -6.90
CA TYR A 738 3.91 17.50 -7.27
C TYR A 738 4.92 16.54 -7.91
N LYS A 739 5.59 15.72 -7.10
CA LYS A 739 6.63 14.81 -7.60
C LYS A 739 6.86 13.60 -6.70
N LYS A 740 7.45 12.55 -7.28
CA LYS A 740 8.00 11.40 -6.55
C LYS A 740 9.30 11.79 -5.84
N ILE A 741 9.53 11.23 -4.66
CA ILE A 741 10.75 11.35 -3.86
C ILE A 741 11.54 10.06 -4.03
N TYR A 742 12.86 10.19 -4.27
CA TYR A 742 13.79 9.07 -4.49
C TYR A 742 14.92 9.05 -3.43
N ASP A 743 15.06 10.16 -2.68
CA ASP A 743 16.16 10.52 -1.81
C ASP A 743 15.73 10.67 -0.34
N LEU A 744 14.86 9.78 0.17
CA LEU A 744 14.50 9.79 1.59
C LEU A 744 15.70 9.51 2.51
N SER A 745 15.84 10.33 3.55
CA SER A 745 16.72 10.06 4.68
C SER A 745 16.12 9.01 5.62
N ALA A 746 16.94 8.09 6.12
CA ALA A 746 16.52 7.19 7.20
C ALA A 746 16.18 7.96 8.48
N GLU A 747 15.13 7.52 9.18
CA GLU A 747 14.83 7.94 10.55
C GLU A 747 15.75 7.21 11.55
N TYR A 748 15.70 7.55 12.84
CA TYR A 748 16.60 6.94 13.86
C TYR A 748 16.14 5.55 14.34
N GLU A 749 15.33 4.86 13.54
CA GLU A 749 14.64 3.60 13.85
C GLU A 749 14.82 2.58 12.72
N LEU A 750 14.55 1.30 13.00
CA LEU A 750 14.48 0.28 11.95
C LEU A 750 13.14 0.39 11.18
N PRO A 751 13.11 0.09 9.88
CA PRO A 751 11.88 0.11 9.09
C PRO A 751 10.90 -0.99 9.51
N GLU A 752 9.59 -0.78 9.25
CA GLU A 752 8.52 -1.75 9.53
C GLU A 752 8.73 -3.11 8.86
N ARG A 753 9.38 -3.13 7.69
CA ARG A 753 9.77 -4.32 6.92
C ARG A 753 10.89 -3.99 5.92
N ILE A 754 11.67 -4.98 5.52
CA ILE A 754 12.61 -4.89 4.38
C ILE A 754 12.41 -6.01 3.36
N PHE A 755 12.86 -5.76 2.13
CA PHE A 755 12.89 -6.72 1.02
C PHE A 755 14.34 -6.98 0.60
N LEU A 756 14.71 -8.25 0.39
CA LEU A 756 16.04 -8.69 -0.04
C LEU A 756 15.95 -9.46 -1.37
N ASP A 757 16.69 -8.96 -2.38
CA ASP A 757 16.93 -9.61 -3.66
C ASP A 757 18.14 -10.54 -3.56
N LYS A 758 18.41 -11.30 -4.61
CA LYS A 758 19.43 -12.37 -4.62
C LYS A 758 20.83 -11.86 -4.28
N GLY A 759 21.41 -12.41 -3.22
CA GLY A 759 22.73 -12.06 -2.68
C GLY A 759 22.84 -10.68 -2.02
N SER A 760 21.74 -9.93 -1.89
CA SER A 760 21.76 -8.57 -1.33
C SER A 760 21.98 -8.58 0.18
N SER A 761 22.41 -7.43 0.74
CA SER A 761 22.64 -7.29 2.18
C SER A 761 22.19 -5.93 2.72
N TYR A 762 21.56 -5.96 3.89
CA TYR A 762 21.18 -4.79 4.68
C TYR A 762 22.16 -4.64 5.85
N SER A 763 22.70 -3.45 6.09
CA SER A 763 23.64 -3.23 7.19
C SER A 763 23.43 -1.90 7.91
N PHE A 764 23.67 -1.90 9.22
CA PHE A 764 23.45 -0.76 10.12
C PHE A 764 24.30 -0.90 11.39
N SER A 765 24.34 0.15 12.22
CA SER A 765 25.11 0.19 13.45
C SER A 765 24.24 0.44 14.68
N ILE A 766 24.42 -0.35 15.74
CA ILE A 766 23.86 -0.10 17.08
C ILE A 766 24.96 0.52 17.95
N PHE A 767 24.69 1.72 18.48
CA PHE A 767 25.54 2.41 19.45
C PHE A 767 24.93 2.31 20.86
N LEU A 768 25.59 1.59 21.75
CA LEU A 768 25.21 1.47 23.17
C LEU A 768 26.13 2.33 24.04
N THR A 769 25.56 3.07 24.99
CA THR A 769 26.32 3.73 26.06
C THR A 769 26.23 2.91 27.34
N VAL A 770 27.36 2.61 27.97
CA VAL A 770 27.49 1.65 29.08
C VAL A 770 27.98 2.38 30.34
N ARG A 771 27.57 1.91 31.53
CA ARG A 771 28.00 2.52 32.79
C ARG A 771 29.47 2.21 33.08
N SER A 772 30.18 3.18 33.66
CA SER A 772 31.63 3.11 33.92
C SER A 772 32.11 1.95 34.80
N HIS A 773 31.19 1.23 35.45
CA HIS A 773 31.48 0.07 36.31
C HIS A 773 31.42 -1.27 35.56
N SER A 774 30.84 -1.31 34.35
CA SER A 774 30.60 -2.52 33.56
C SER A 774 31.73 -2.85 32.56
N PHE A 775 32.91 -2.25 32.80
CA PHE A 775 34.14 -2.49 32.06
C PHE A 775 35.17 -3.11 33.02
N LYS A 776 35.50 -4.37 32.82
CA LYS A 776 36.51 -5.08 33.62
C LYS A 776 37.84 -5.04 32.88
N SER A 777 38.86 -4.49 33.53
CA SER A 777 40.24 -4.57 33.08
C SER A 777 40.89 -5.84 33.65
N GLN A 778 41.13 -6.83 32.78
CA GLN A 778 42.04 -7.93 33.09
C GLN A 778 43.43 -7.62 32.51
N PRO A 779 44.51 -7.70 33.31
CA PRO A 779 45.86 -7.56 32.79
C PRO A 779 46.31 -8.89 32.18
N GLU A 780 46.16 -9.03 30.85
CA GLU A 780 46.87 -10.07 30.11
C GLU A 780 48.39 -9.84 30.19
N LEU A 781 49.16 -10.93 30.16
CA LEU A 781 50.61 -10.93 30.41
C LEU A 781 51.43 -10.44 29.18
N GLY A 782 51.12 -9.25 28.65
CA GLY A 782 51.84 -8.71 27.49
C GLY A 782 51.25 -7.45 26.83
N ASN A 783 51.25 -6.31 27.52
CA ASN A 783 51.04 -4.95 26.97
C ASN A 783 49.75 -4.62 26.17
N SER A 784 48.86 -5.57 25.90
CA SER A 784 47.53 -5.32 25.32
C SER A 784 46.45 -5.25 26.41
N PHE A 785 46.01 -4.04 26.76
CA PHE A 785 44.82 -3.85 27.59
C PHE A 785 43.56 -4.19 26.79
N GLN A 786 43.07 -5.43 26.90
CA GLN A 786 41.70 -5.73 26.48
C GLN A 786 40.71 -5.17 27.51
N LEU A 787 39.80 -4.32 27.04
CA LEU A 787 38.69 -3.82 27.83
C LEU A 787 37.52 -4.82 27.68
N GLN A 788 37.25 -5.62 28.71
CA GLN A 788 36.18 -6.62 28.66
C GLN A 788 34.86 -5.97 29.10
N ASN A 789 33.85 -6.05 28.25
CA ASN A 789 32.54 -5.41 28.43
C ASN A 789 31.51 -6.44 28.93
N GLU A 790 30.58 -6.02 29.78
CA GLU A 790 29.47 -6.87 30.25
C GLU A 790 28.18 -6.73 29.41
N VAL A 791 28.29 -6.33 28.14
CA VAL A 791 27.12 -6.05 27.28
C VAL A 791 27.30 -6.71 25.92
N ASP A 792 26.52 -7.77 25.69
CA ASP A 792 26.49 -8.57 24.47
C ASP A 792 25.25 -8.29 23.61
N LEU A 793 25.38 -8.50 22.30
CA LEU A 793 24.29 -8.39 21.33
C LEU A 793 24.02 -9.76 20.69
N GLY A 794 22.84 -10.31 20.95
CA GLY A 794 22.31 -11.47 20.22
C GLY A 794 21.61 -11.03 18.94
N VAL A 795 21.80 -11.81 17.87
CA VAL A 795 20.98 -11.74 16.65
C VAL A 795 20.45 -13.13 16.36
N VAL A 796 19.13 -13.26 16.26
CA VAL A 796 18.44 -14.51 15.92
C VAL A 796 17.83 -14.34 14.53
N LEU A 797 17.93 -15.38 13.72
CA LEU A 797 17.37 -15.48 12.38
C LEU A 797 16.31 -16.57 12.39
N ALA A 798 15.15 -16.31 11.79
CA ALA A 798 14.11 -17.33 11.63
C ALA A 798 14.57 -18.44 10.67
N ASP A 799 15.17 -18.05 9.54
CA ASP A 799 15.60 -18.95 8.48
C ASP A 799 17.12 -18.88 8.28
N PRO A 800 17.92 -19.48 9.19
CA PRO A 800 19.37 -19.55 9.07
C PRO A 800 19.82 -20.43 7.90
N GLY A 801 18.91 -21.18 7.27
CA GLY A 801 19.13 -21.81 5.97
C GLY A 801 19.36 -20.75 4.88
N CYS A 802 18.47 -19.76 4.79
CA CYS A 802 18.41 -18.79 3.69
C CYS A 802 19.19 -17.50 3.96
N THR A 803 19.32 -17.10 5.23
CA THR A 803 19.98 -15.86 5.64
C THR A 803 21.30 -16.10 6.37
N GLU A 804 22.20 -15.11 6.34
CA GLU A 804 23.33 -14.98 7.25
C GLU A 804 23.32 -13.62 7.94
N ALA A 805 23.74 -13.58 9.20
CA ALA A 805 23.96 -12.35 9.95
C ALA A 805 25.42 -12.29 10.43
N VAL A 806 26.05 -11.14 10.21
CA VAL A 806 27.44 -10.86 10.59
C VAL A 806 27.45 -9.68 11.55
N VAL A 807 27.77 -9.93 12.81
CA VAL A 807 27.94 -8.91 13.85
C VAL A 807 29.42 -8.62 14.06
N LYS A 808 29.81 -7.34 14.05
CA LYS A 808 31.18 -6.88 14.33
C LYS A 808 31.17 -5.83 15.44
N GLN A 809 31.75 -6.17 16.59
CA GLN A 809 31.89 -5.28 17.73
C GLN A 809 33.11 -4.36 17.57
N LYS A 810 32.95 -3.08 17.93
CA LYS A 810 34.02 -2.09 18.00
C LYS A 810 33.86 -1.26 19.27
N VAL A 811 34.91 -1.20 20.09
CA VAL A 811 34.92 -0.46 21.37
C VAL A 811 35.71 0.85 21.21
N PRO A 812 35.08 2.01 20.95
CA PRO A 812 35.76 3.30 20.94
C PRO A 812 36.25 3.70 22.34
N THR A 813 37.57 3.79 22.49
CA THR A 813 38.31 3.96 23.77
C THR A 813 37.98 5.22 24.59
N ASN A 814 37.31 6.23 24.01
CA ASN A 814 37.11 7.54 24.63
C ASN A 814 35.68 7.83 25.13
N ARG A 815 34.74 6.87 25.12
CA ARG A 815 33.30 7.18 25.34
C ARG A 815 32.47 6.20 26.19
N ASN A 816 33.07 5.19 26.85
CA ASN A 816 32.33 4.17 27.62
C ASN A 816 31.16 3.56 26.82
N SER A 817 31.37 3.34 25.52
CA SER A 817 30.33 2.99 24.56
C SER A 817 30.78 1.86 23.65
N VAL A 818 29.84 1.06 23.17
CA VAL A 818 30.07 -0.05 22.25
C VAL A 818 29.33 0.21 20.95
N LEU A 819 30.00 -0.03 19.82
CA LEU A 819 29.40 0.02 18.49
C LEU A 819 29.33 -1.41 17.94
N PHE A 820 28.13 -1.92 17.71
CA PHE A 820 27.92 -3.18 17.00
C PHE A 820 27.47 -2.87 15.58
N TRP A 821 28.30 -3.22 14.59
CA TRP A 821 27.89 -3.20 13.19
C TRP A 821 27.23 -4.53 12.86
N VAL A 822 26.00 -4.50 12.36
CA VAL A 822 25.17 -5.66 12.03
C VAL A 822 24.93 -5.64 10.52
N MET A 823 25.16 -6.78 9.86
CA MET A 823 24.84 -6.98 8.45
C MET A 823 24.08 -8.28 8.26
N LEU A 824 22.90 -8.19 7.66
CA LEU A 824 22.03 -9.30 7.26
C LEU A 824 22.16 -9.49 5.74
N ARG A 825 22.22 -10.74 5.27
CA ARG A 825 22.43 -11.06 3.85
C ARG A 825 21.70 -12.33 3.40
N ASP A 826 21.19 -12.33 2.17
CA ASP A 826 20.66 -13.52 1.49
C ASP A 826 21.78 -14.43 0.96
N LYS A 827 21.60 -15.75 1.12
CA LYS A 827 22.55 -16.79 0.67
C LYS A 827 22.38 -17.22 -0.79
N SER A 828 21.44 -16.63 -1.53
CA SER A 828 21.24 -16.77 -2.98
C SER A 828 20.80 -18.16 -3.49
N PHE A 829 20.25 -19.03 -2.63
CA PHE A 829 19.79 -20.38 -3.03
C PHE A 829 18.32 -20.71 -2.73
N CYS A 830 17.65 -20.06 -1.77
CA CYS A 830 16.39 -20.59 -1.24
C CYS A 830 15.17 -20.43 -2.16
N LEU A 831 15.18 -19.48 -3.10
CA LEU A 831 14.02 -19.19 -3.95
C LEU A 831 14.31 -19.35 -5.44
N ASN A 832 13.28 -19.78 -6.16
CA ASN A 832 13.20 -19.73 -7.61
C ASN A 832 12.86 -18.30 -8.08
N GLN A 833 12.85 -18.07 -9.39
CA GLN A 833 12.39 -16.79 -9.94
C GLN A 833 10.88 -16.61 -9.73
N GLY A 834 10.48 -15.42 -9.28
CA GLY A 834 9.09 -15.01 -9.12
C GLY A 834 8.85 -13.60 -9.68
N VAL A 835 7.59 -13.28 -9.98
CA VAL A 835 7.17 -11.95 -10.45
C VAL A 835 7.40 -10.91 -9.34
N SER A 836 7.76 -9.68 -9.72
CA SER A 836 7.98 -8.52 -8.83
C SER A 836 6.92 -8.39 -7.73
N GLY A 837 7.30 -8.66 -6.48
CA GLY A 837 6.43 -8.63 -5.30
C GLY A 837 5.69 -9.94 -4.96
N HIS A 838 5.63 -10.93 -5.84
CA HIS A 838 4.93 -12.21 -5.63
C HIS A 838 5.86 -13.30 -5.07
N TYR A 839 5.28 -14.33 -4.44
CA TYR A 839 5.97 -15.52 -3.91
C TYR A 839 7.19 -15.19 -3.03
N LEU A 840 7.04 -14.18 -2.18
CA LEU A 840 8.08 -13.74 -1.27
C LEU A 840 8.09 -14.59 0.00
N MET A 841 9.25 -15.15 0.33
CA MET A 841 9.44 -15.85 1.61
C MET A 841 9.38 -14.83 2.75
N LYS A 842 8.49 -15.07 3.71
CA LYS A 842 8.40 -14.32 4.96
C LYS A 842 9.47 -14.86 5.91
N THR A 843 10.25 -13.97 6.51
CA THR A 843 11.26 -14.30 7.52
C THR A 843 11.49 -13.08 8.42
N SER A 844 12.41 -13.15 9.39
CA SER A 844 12.73 -12.01 10.26
C SER A 844 14.11 -12.14 10.90
N MET A 845 14.57 -11.00 11.39
CA MET A 845 15.77 -10.87 12.21
C MET A 845 15.39 -10.21 13.54
N LEU A 846 15.62 -10.92 14.65
CA LEU A 846 15.46 -10.41 16.00
C LEU A 846 16.82 -10.01 16.58
N VAL A 847 16.97 -8.72 16.90
CA VAL A 847 18.20 -8.16 17.46
C VAL A 847 17.97 -7.77 18.91
N LYS A 848 18.69 -8.42 19.83
CA LYS A 848 18.45 -8.33 21.28
C LYS A 848 19.73 -8.04 22.04
N VAL A 849 19.71 -7.02 22.91
CA VAL A 849 20.77 -6.79 23.90
C VAL A 849 20.54 -7.75 25.07
N VAL A 850 21.56 -8.53 25.42
CA VAL A 850 21.42 -9.56 26.46
C VAL A 850 21.08 -8.91 27.80
N GLY A 851 19.96 -9.33 28.41
CA GLY A 851 19.47 -8.82 29.70
C GLY A 851 18.60 -7.55 29.66
N SER A 852 18.25 -6.99 28.49
CA SER A 852 17.45 -5.75 28.43
C SER A 852 15.92 -5.93 28.57
N ALA A 853 15.41 -7.11 28.19
CA ALA A 853 13.98 -7.41 28.10
C ALA A 853 13.23 -7.12 29.42
N GLY A 854 12.20 -6.27 29.36
CA GLY A 854 11.40 -5.85 30.51
C GLY A 854 12.14 -5.02 31.57
N TYR A 855 13.37 -4.56 31.30
CA TYR A 855 14.21 -3.82 32.26
C TYR A 855 14.84 -2.53 31.72
N CYS A 856 15.00 -2.39 30.41
CA CYS A 856 15.51 -1.17 29.78
C CYS A 856 14.37 -0.31 29.24
N PHE A 857 14.24 0.91 29.77
CA PHE A 857 13.22 1.88 29.37
C PHE A 857 13.87 3.23 29.05
N GLN A 858 13.47 3.86 27.94
CA GLN A 858 13.82 5.22 27.58
C GLN A 858 12.59 6.11 27.77
N ASN A 859 12.71 7.18 28.56
CA ASN A 859 11.68 8.21 28.61
C ASN A 859 11.70 9.02 27.31
N THR A 860 10.59 9.01 26.58
CA THR A 860 10.32 9.84 25.40
C THR A 860 9.23 10.86 25.72
N ILE A 861 8.97 11.81 24.81
CA ILE A 861 7.88 12.78 24.94
C ILE A 861 6.50 12.09 24.94
N HIS A 862 6.41 10.87 24.39
CA HIS A 862 5.18 10.06 24.37
C HIS A 862 5.05 9.10 25.57
N GLY A 863 6.00 9.12 26.50
CA GLY A 863 6.08 8.19 27.64
C GLY A 863 7.33 7.27 27.58
N PRO A 864 7.47 6.32 28.52
CA PRO A 864 8.56 5.35 28.49
C PRO A 864 8.35 4.32 27.38
N ARG A 865 9.40 4.05 26.60
CA ARG A 865 9.45 3.01 25.56
C ARG A 865 10.50 1.97 25.95
N MET A 866 10.24 0.69 25.72
CA MET A 866 11.23 -0.37 26.00
C MET A 866 12.39 -0.29 25.00
N GLN A 867 13.62 -0.59 25.45
CA GLN A 867 14.82 -0.62 24.60
C GLN A 867 15.53 -1.97 24.61
N GLY A 868 16.25 -2.27 23.52
CA GLY A 868 17.15 -3.41 23.43
C GLY A 868 16.53 -4.72 22.92
N ASN A 869 15.28 -4.72 22.46
CA ASN A 869 14.72 -5.78 21.64
C ASN A 869 14.17 -5.14 20.36
N LEU A 870 14.60 -5.60 19.19
CA LEU A 870 14.19 -5.08 17.89
C LEU A 870 13.93 -6.26 16.94
N MET A 871 12.66 -6.51 16.62
CA MET A 871 12.24 -7.48 15.61
C MET A 871 12.01 -6.73 14.29
N MET A 872 12.62 -7.21 13.20
CA MET A 872 12.41 -6.64 11.86
C MET A 872 11.96 -7.75 10.89
N PRO A 873 10.75 -7.67 10.33
CA PRO A 873 10.29 -8.54 9.25
C PRO A 873 11.11 -8.34 7.97
N VAL A 874 11.39 -9.45 7.30
CA VAL A 874 12.22 -9.53 6.10
C VAL A 874 11.47 -10.36 5.06
N PHE A 875 11.45 -9.89 3.82
CA PHE A 875 10.87 -10.57 2.68
C PHE A 875 11.98 -10.92 1.68
N ILE A 876 12.19 -12.20 1.39
CA ILE A 876 13.17 -12.63 0.37
C ILE A 876 12.44 -12.95 -0.94
N GLY A 877 13.00 -12.52 -2.07
CA GLY A 877 12.46 -12.82 -3.41
C GLY A 877 12.70 -11.66 -4.39
N CYS A 878 11.84 -11.52 -5.41
CA CYS A 878 11.91 -10.36 -6.32
C CYS A 878 11.27 -9.13 -5.67
N PRO A 879 12.03 -8.08 -5.30
CA PRO A 879 11.47 -6.94 -4.57
C PRO A 879 10.51 -6.12 -5.46
N PRO A 880 9.36 -5.66 -4.92
CA PRO A 880 8.38 -4.91 -5.68
C PRO A 880 8.93 -3.60 -6.26
N GLY A 881 8.32 -3.15 -7.37
CA GLY A 881 8.71 -1.92 -8.08
C GLY A 881 9.92 -2.05 -9.02
N LYS A 882 10.57 -3.22 -9.11
CA LYS A 882 11.53 -3.50 -10.20
C LYS A 882 10.79 -4.00 -11.44
N ARG A 883 11.20 -3.52 -12.63
CA ARG A 883 10.73 -4.00 -13.94
C ARG A 883 11.86 -4.07 -14.97
N LEU A 884 11.63 -4.85 -16.03
CA LEU A 884 12.39 -4.77 -17.27
C LEU A 884 11.71 -3.73 -18.20
N ALA A 885 12.50 -2.97 -18.95
CA ALA A 885 12.03 -2.00 -19.94
C ALA A 885 12.92 -2.03 -21.20
N PHE A 886 12.36 -1.72 -22.37
CA PHE A 886 13.10 -1.72 -23.65
C PHE A 886 13.80 -0.38 -23.87
N ASP A 887 15.14 -0.40 -23.94
CA ASP A 887 15.98 0.80 -24.09
C ASP A 887 15.95 1.30 -25.54
N ILE A 888 14.93 2.08 -25.88
CA ILE A 888 14.79 2.70 -27.20
C ILE A 888 16.05 3.49 -27.56
N THR A 889 16.50 4.37 -26.67
CA THR A 889 17.56 5.34 -26.96
C THR A 889 18.87 4.63 -27.32
N TYR A 890 19.34 3.72 -26.46
CA TYR A 890 20.57 2.98 -26.72
C TYR A 890 20.41 2.00 -27.89
N THR A 891 19.23 1.38 -28.04
CA THR A 891 18.93 0.52 -29.20
C THR A 891 19.06 1.29 -30.50
N LEU A 892 18.42 2.46 -30.64
CA LEU A 892 18.50 3.28 -31.86
C LEU A 892 19.95 3.73 -32.13
N GLU A 893 20.67 4.22 -31.12
CA GLU A 893 22.06 4.64 -31.31
C GLU A 893 22.98 3.50 -31.75
N TYR A 894 22.85 2.32 -31.15
CA TYR A 894 23.65 1.14 -31.48
C TYR A 894 23.32 0.58 -32.87
N ASN A 895 22.03 0.46 -33.22
CA ASN A 895 21.60 -0.06 -34.53
C ASN A 895 22.05 0.88 -35.67
N ARG A 896 21.94 2.21 -35.48
CA ARG A 896 22.49 3.23 -36.41
C ARG A 896 24.01 3.05 -36.62
N LEU A 897 24.76 2.74 -35.56
CA LEU A 897 26.21 2.54 -35.65
C LEU A 897 26.61 1.24 -36.36
N GLN A 898 25.90 0.13 -36.13
CA GLN A 898 26.21 -1.15 -36.76
C GLN A 898 25.76 -1.21 -38.22
N ASN A 899 24.50 -0.83 -38.50
CA ASN A 899 23.90 -0.96 -39.82
C ASN A 899 24.26 0.20 -40.76
N LYS A 900 24.74 1.34 -40.20
CA LYS A 900 25.25 2.52 -40.93
C LYS A 900 24.22 3.25 -41.80
N HIS A 901 22.94 3.01 -41.55
CA HIS A 901 21.81 3.72 -42.14
C HIS A 901 21.14 4.64 -41.10
N TYR A 902 20.36 5.60 -41.58
CA TYR A 902 19.49 6.46 -40.76
C TYR A 902 18.08 5.87 -40.68
N PHE A 903 17.34 6.20 -39.62
CA PHE A 903 15.95 5.79 -39.44
C PHE A 903 15.00 6.71 -40.22
N ASP A 904 14.65 6.32 -41.44
CA ASP A 904 13.73 7.06 -42.32
C ASP A 904 12.27 6.60 -42.12
N CYS A 905 11.67 6.96 -40.97
CA CYS A 905 10.26 6.67 -40.69
C CYS A 905 9.31 7.63 -41.43
N LEU A 906 8.29 7.08 -42.09
CA LEU A 906 7.28 7.87 -42.83
C LEU A 906 6.41 8.72 -41.90
N HIS A 907 6.14 8.21 -40.70
CA HIS A 907 5.55 8.94 -39.58
C HIS A 907 6.53 8.87 -38.40
N LEU A 908 6.88 10.03 -37.85
CA LEU A 908 7.79 10.14 -36.72
C LEU A 908 6.99 10.13 -35.42
N ASP A 909 6.88 8.95 -34.81
CA ASP A 909 6.45 8.79 -33.41
C ASP A 909 7.71 8.72 -32.53
N PRO A 910 7.90 9.65 -31.56
CA PRO A 910 9.06 9.65 -30.67
C PRO A 910 8.99 8.57 -29.58
N GLU A 911 7.82 7.98 -29.31
CA GLU A 911 7.65 6.90 -28.35
C GLU A 911 7.60 5.52 -29.05
N MET A 912 7.27 5.45 -30.34
CA MET A 912 7.30 4.22 -31.15
C MET A 912 8.15 4.37 -32.43
N PRO A 913 9.48 4.20 -32.37
CA PRO A 913 10.34 4.27 -33.54
C PRO A 913 10.15 3.06 -34.49
N CYS A 914 10.29 3.32 -35.79
CA CYS A 914 10.26 2.30 -36.82
C CYS A 914 11.62 1.61 -37.03
N PHE A 915 11.60 0.35 -37.46
CA PHE A 915 12.79 -0.42 -37.83
C PHE A 915 12.65 -1.01 -39.24
N LEU A 916 13.71 -0.93 -40.05
CA LEU A 916 13.71 -1.43 -41.42
C LEU A 916 13.79 -2.97 -41.42
N PHE A 917 12.86 -3.65 -42.10
CA PHE A 917 12.80 -5.13 -42.16
C PHE A 917 14.12 -5.82 -42.55
N ARG A 918 14.92 -5.18 -43.40
CA ARG A 918 16.20 -5.72 -43.92
C ARG A 918 17.36 -5.63 -42.93
N ASP A 919 17.26 -4.78 -41.92
CA ASP A 919 18.34 -4.49 -41.00
C ASP A 919 18.39 -5.52 -39.86
N ILE A 920 19.61 -5.83 -39.38
CA ILE A 920 19.78 -6.66 -38.19
C ILE A 920 19.37 -5.81 -36.98
N PHE A 921 18.42 -6.32 -36.20
CA PHE A 921 17.89 -5.65 -35.02
C PHE A 921 18.64 -6.11 -33.76
N TYR A 922 19.26 -5.16 -33.05
CA TYR A 922 19.99 -5.41 -31.80
C TYR A 922 19.22 -4.79 -30.61
N PRO A 923 18.35 -5.54 -29.90
CA PRO A 923 17.59 -5.01 -28.78
C PRO A 923 18.40 -4.93 -27.49
N PHE A 924 18.23 -3.82 -26.74
CA PHE A 924 18.78 -3.65 -25.41
C PHE A 924 17.68 -3.36 -24.39
N PHE A 925 17.93 -3.74 -23.14
CA PHE A 925 16.95 -3.65 -22.06
C PHE A 925 17.57 -3.06 -20.80
N LEU A 926 16.77 -2.35 -20.02
CA LEU A 926 17.11 -1.80 -18.71
C LEU A 926 16.31 -2.53 -17.63
N ILE A 927 16.94 -2.82 -16.49
CA ILE A 927 16.20 -2.92 -15.24
C ILE A 927 15.93 -1.49 -14.79
N GLN A 928 14.66 -1.14 -14.59
CA GLN A 928 14.23 0.11 -13.97
C GLN A 928 13.71 -0.19 -12.57
N ASP A 929 14.25 0.50 -11.57
CA ASP A 929 13.77 0.46 -10.19
C ASP A 929 12.89 1.69 -9.95
N LEU A 930 11.57 1.48 -10.05
CA LEU A 930 10.59 2.57 -9.95
C LEU A 930 10.65 3.29 -8.59
N VAL A 931 11.06 2.59 -7.52
CA VAL A 931 11.06 3.12 -6.15
C VAL A 931 12.24 4.06 -5.92
N THR A 932 13.44 3.67 -6.36
CA THR A 932 14.70 4.37 -6.07
C THR A 932 15.09 5.40 -7.14
N GLY A 933 14.54 5.30 -8.34
CA GLY A 933 14.95 6.14 -9.47
C GLY A 933 16.18 5.63 -10.22
N ASP A 934 16.71 4.47 -9.83
CA ASP A 934 17.87 3.84 -10.46
C ASP A 934 17.45 3.05 -11.72
N SER A 935 18.27 3.14 -12.77
CA SER A 935 18.13 2.31 -13.98
C SER A 935 19.49 1.83 -14.47
N GLY A 936 19.58 0.55 -14.86
CA GLY A 936 20.83 -0.05 -15.33
C GLY A 936 20.60 -1.14 -16.38
N SER A 937 21.56 -1.33 -17.28
CA SER A 937 21.47 -2.28 -18.39
C SER A 937 21.29 -3.72 -17.91
N PHE A 938 20.30 -4.43 -18.46
CA PHE A 938 20.09 -5.85 -18.20
C PHE A 938 21.16 -6.67 -18.90
N GLN A 939 22.05 -7.29 -18.12
CA GLN A 939 23.15 -8.13 -18.63
C GLN A 939 22.83 -9.64 -18.61
N GLY A 940 21.67 -10.02 -18.08
CA GLY A 940 21.24 -11.42 -18.01
C GLY A 940 20.89 -12.03 -19.37
N SER A 941 20.60 -13.33 -19.36
CA SER A 941 20.13 -14.06 -20.54
C SER A 941 18.61 -14.06 -20.60
N TYR A 942 18.04 -14.05 -21.81
CA TYR A 942 16.60 -13.95 -22.03
C TYR A 942 16.16 -14.73 -23.27
N VAL A 943 14.87 -15.04 -23.33
CA VAL A 943 14.18 -15.56 -24.52
C VAL A 943 13.29 -14.45 -25.07
N LEU A 944 13.29 -14.29 -26.39
CA LEU A 944 12.39 -13.40 -27.13
C LEU A 944 11.35 -14.23 -27.88
N LYS A 945 10.10 -13.77 -27.91
CA LYS A 945 8.98 -14.42 -28.63
C LYS A 945 8.09 -13.36 -29.26
N VAL A 946 7.74 -13.52 -30.53
CA VAL A 946 6.65 -12.79 -31.18
C VAL A 946 5.34 -13.48 -30.78
N VAL A 947 4.48 -12.75 -30.05
CA VAL A 947 3.23 -13.28 -29.44
C VAL A 947 1.96 -12.64 -30.03
N GLY A 948 2.11 -11.76 -31.02
CA GLY A 948 1.01 -11.17 -31.76
C GLY A 948 1.50 -10.23 -32.85
N GLY A 949 0.57 -9.70 -33.64
CA GLY A 949 0.87 -8.67 -34.62
C GLY A 949 -0.27 -8.34 -35.57
N GLY A 950 -0.09 -7.29 -36.35
CA GLY A 950 -1.07 -6.81 -37.34
C GLY A 950 -0.52 -5.67 -38.22
N PRO A 951 -1.18 -5.35 -39.34
CA PRO A 951 -0.76 -4.27 -40.25
C PRO A 951 -1.04 -2.85 -39.69
N THR A 952 -1.89 -2.71 -38.67
CA THR A 952 -2.13 -1.46 -37.94
C THR A 952 -2.26 -1.75 -36.44
N LEU A 953 -2.10 -0.72 -35.59
CA LEU A 953 -2.22 -0.85 -34.13
C LEU A 953 -3.57 -1.46 -33.70
N ASP A 954 -4.69 -1.01 -34.29
CA ASP A 954 -6.04 -1.51 -33.99
C ASP A 954 -6.30 -2.95 -34.50
N THR A 955 -5.42 -3.49 -35.35
CA THR A 955 -5.56 -4.83 -35.95
C THR A 955 -4.54 -5.84 -35.43
N ILE A 956 -3.81 -5.51 -34.35
CA ILE A 956 -2.90 -6.44 -33.68
C ILE A 956 -3.71 -7.58 -33.05
N ARG A 957 -3.57 -8.79 -33.61
CA ARG A 957 -4.11 -10.04 -33.05
C ARG A 957 -3.07 -10.71 -32.17
N GLU A 958 -3.49 -11.24 -31.02
CA GLU A 958 -2.69 -12.14 -30.20
C GLU A 958 -2.69 -13.57 -30.79
N TYR A 959 -1.54 -14.24 -30.72
CA TYR A 959 -1.33 -15.58 -31.25
C TYR A 959 -1.58 -16.63 -30.16
N SER A 960 -2.12 -17.78 -30.54
CA SER A 960 -2.24 -18.96 -29.67
C SER A 960 -0.86 -19.59 -29.40
N GLU A 961 -0.71 -20.36 -28.32
CA GLU A 961 0.56 -21.04 -28.00
C GLU A 961 1.10 -21.92 -29.15
N GLU A 962 0.22 -22.54 -29.95
CA GLU A 962 0.61 -23.27 -31.16
C GLU A 962 1.22 -22.37 -32.24
N GLU A 963 0.61 -21.20 -32.48
CA GLU A 963 1.11 -20.18 -33.41
C GLU A 963 2.43 -19.57 -32.88
N ILE A 964 2.52 -19.29 -31.57
CA ILE A 964 3.74 -18.80 -30.91
C ILE A 964 4.88 -19.81 -31.05
N TYR A 965 4.63 -21.10 -30.84
CA TYR A 965 5.66 -22.12 -31.05
C TYR A 965 6.14 -22.16 -32.51
N ARG A 966 5.21 -22.28 -33.47
CA ARG A 966 5.52 -22.35 -34.91
C ARG A 966 6.32 -21.14 -35.40
N PHE A 967 5.89 -19.93 -35.06
CA PHE A 967 6.50 -18.69 -35.56
C PHE A 967 7.86 -18.33 -34.94
N ASN A 968 8.26 -18.98 -33.85
CA ASN A 968 9.47 -18.65 -33.08
C ASN A 968 10.46 -19.81 -32.85
N SER A 969 10.04 -21.08 -32.99
CA SER A 969 10.88 -22.22 -32.63
C SER A 969 11.84 -22.61 -33.76
N PRO A 970 13.15 -22.75 -33.51
CA PRO A 970 14.11 -23.23 -34.52
C PRO A 970 13.88 -24.70 -34.95
N LEU A 971 12.93 -25.40 -34.30
CA LEU A 971 12.49 -26.75 -34.66
C LEU A 971 11.31 -26.76 -35.65
N ASP A 972 10.70 -25.60 -35.98
CA ASP A 972 9.64 -25.54 -36.97
C ASP A 972 10.14 -25.89 -38.38
N ASN A 973 9.45 -26.85 -39.00
CA ASN A 973 9.68 -27.25 -40.39
C ASN A 973 8.50 -26.86 -41.31
N THR A 974 7.52 -26.10 -40.81
CA THR A 974 6.33 -25.68 -41.58
C THR A 974 6.51 -24.38 -42.37
N TYR A 975 7.75 -23.86 -42.47
CA TYR A 975 8.08 -22.58 -43.14
C TYR A 975 7.25 -21.41 -42.59
N SER A 976 7.11 -21.33 -41.27
CA SER A 976 6.28 -20.32 -40.60
C SER A 976 7.06 -19.30 -39.74
N LEU A 977 8.37 -19.50 -39.58
CA LEU A 977 9.24 -18.62 -38.79
C LEU A 977 9.14 -17.14 -39.20
N ILE A 978 8.98 -16.27 -38.20
CA ILE A 978 8.95 -14.82 -38.35
C ILE A 978 10.37 -14.22 -38.32
N TRP A 979 11.28 -14.78 -37.51
CA TRP A 979 12.64 -14.28 -37.28
C TRP A 979 13.64 -15.41 -37.01
N THR A 980 14.93 -15.09 -36.99
CA THR A 980 16.01 -15.98 -36.55
C THR A 980 17.18 -15.19 -35.93
N THR A 981 18.17 -15.89 -35.37
CA THR A 981 19.42 -15.31 -34.87
C THR A 981 20.62 -16.23 -35.19
N LYS A 982 21.83 -15.69 -35.10
CA LYS A 982 23.09 -16.41 -35.34
C LYS A 982 23.64 -17.11 -34.09
N ASN A 983 23.02 -16.89 -32.93
CA ASN A 983 23.31 -17.63 -31.70
C ASN A 983 22.75 -19.06 -31.79
N THR A 984 23.56 -20.07 -31.46
CA THR A 984 23.17 -21.50 -31.45
C THR A 984 22.72 -22.01 -30.07
N THR A 985 22.68 -21.14 -29.06
CA THR A 985 22.24 -21.47 -27.70
C THR A 985 20.72 -21.50 -27.61
N THR A 986 20.14 -22.66 -27.31
CA THR A 986 18.69 -22.83 -27.09
C THR A 986 18.38 -23.16 -25.62
N THR A 987 17.10 -23.11 -25.27
CA THR A 987 16.55 -23.68 -24.03
C THR A 987 16.81 -25.19 -23.91
N GLU A 988 16.65 -25.77 -22.71
CA GLU A 988 16.94 -27.20 -22.43
C GLU A 988 16.06 -28.17 -23.24
N ASP A 989 14.85 -27.75 -23.60
CA ASP A 989 13.92 -28.44 -24.51
C ASP A 989 14.21 -28.16 -26.01
N SER A 990 15.20 -27.32 -26.30
CA SER A 990 15.52 -26.75 -27.62
C SER A 990 14.39 -25.96 -28.31
N ALA A 991 13.30 -25.62 -27.60
CA ALA A 991 12.12 -24.99 -28.18
C ALA A 991 12.33 -23.53 -28.58
N PHE A 992 13.21 -22.77 -27.92
CA PHE A 992 13.46 -21.35 -28.20
C PHE A 992 14.95 -20.97 -28.12
N ASN A 993 15.33 -19.92 -28.85
CA ASN A 993 16.70 -19.38 -28.83
C ASN A 993 16.93 -18.52 -27.58
N ILE A 994 18.08 -18.71 -26.93
CA ILE A 994 18.57 -17.88 -25.82
C ILE A 994 19.42 -16.74 -26.38
N MET A 995 19.07 -15.53 -25.96
CA MET A 995 19.77 -14.29 -26.24
C MET A 995 20.38 -13.69 -24.97
N SER A 996 21.29 -12.74 -25.15
CA SER A 996 21.91 -11.96 -24.07
C SER A 996 22.34 -10.59 -24.61
N HIS A 997 22.85 -9.73 -23.72
CA HIS A 997 23.41 -8.42 -24.08
C HIS A 997 24.54 -8.49 -25.14
N GLN A 998 25.22 -9.64 -25.28
CA GLN A 998 26.31 -9.84 -26.26
C GLN A 998 25.87 -10.59 -27.54
N SER A 999 24.56 -10.77 -27.76
CA SER A 999 24.04 -11.52 -28.91
C SER A 999 24.26 -10.83 -30.27
N LEU A 1000 24.36 -11.63 -31.33
CA LEU A 1000 24.65 -11.17 -32.70
C LEU A 1000 23.42 -10.58 -33.43
N GLY A 1001 22.42 -10.10 -32.69
CA GLY A 1001 21.20 -9.50 -33.22
C GLY A 1001 20.16 -10.50 -33.77
N ILE A 1002 19.09 -9.93 -34.32
CA ILE A 1002 17.89 -10.59 -34.83
C ILE A 1002 17.74 -10.30 -36.33
N GLU A 1003 17.41 -11.31 -37.11
CA GLU A 1003 17.20 -11.24 -38.56
C GLU A 1003 15.75 -11.63 -38.88
N TRP A 1004 15.01 -10.74 -39.55
CA TRP A 1004 13.58 -10.92 -39.86
C TRP A 1004 13.38 -11.72 -41.15
N LEU A 1005 12.43 -12.67 -41.13
CA LEU A 1005 12.23 -13.66 -42.20
C LEU A 1005 10.85 -13.57 -42.86
N CYS A 1006 9.77 -13.54 -42.06
CA CYS A 1006 8.38 -13.58 -42.54
C CYS A 1006 8.12 -14.61 -43.66
N LEU A 1007 8.41 -15.88 -43.37
CA LEU A 1007 8.23 -17.00 -44.32
C LEU A 1007 6.77 -17.20 -44.76
N GLU A 1008 6.53 -17.99 -45.82
CA GLU A 1008 5.24 -18.04 -46.54
C GLU A 1008 4.01 -18.34 -45.65
N ASN A 1009 4.17 -19.11 -44.57
CA ASN A 1009 3.07 -19.46 -43.66
C ASN A 1009 2.97 -18.54 -42.41
N SER A 1010 3.66 -17.40 -42.41
CA SER A 1010 3.65 -16.42 -41.32
C SER A 1010 2.65 -15.26 -41.58
N PRO A 1011 2.05 -14.65 -40.53
CA PRO A 1011 1.05 -13.59 -40.69
C PRO A 1011 1.60 -12.25 -41.20
N CYS A 1012 2.92 -12.07 -41.24
CA CYS A 1012 3.58 -10.90 -41.84
C CYS A 1012 3.97 -11.12 -43.32
N HIS A 1013 3.63 -12.27 -43.92
CA HIS A 1013 3.87 -12.56 -45.33
C HIS A 1013 2.83 -11.89 -46.25
N ASP A 1014 3.30 -11.29 -47.36
CA ASP A 1014 2.47 -10.68 -48.42
C ASP A 1014 1.42 -9.66 -47.94
N THR A 1015 1.77 -8.87 -46.92
CA THR A 1015 0.93 -7.81 -46.37
C THR A 1015 0.51 -6.78 -47.44
N VAL A 1016 -0.74 -6.31 -47.34
CA VAL A 1016 -1.31 -5.39 -48.34
C VAL A 1016 -0.84 -3.96 -48.04
N PRO A 1017 -0.09 -3.28 -48.95
CA PRO A 1017 0.29 -1.90 -48.72
C PRO A 1017 -0.97 -1.00 -48.75
N PRO A 1018 -1.16 -0.11 -47.76
CA PRO A 1018 -2.35 0.76 -47.70
C PRO A 1018 -2.28 1.95 -48.66
N SER A 1019 -1.13 2.19 -49.30
CA SER A 1019 -0.88 3.33 -50.19
C SER A 1019 0.23 3.01 -51.21
N ILE A 1020 0.87 4.06 -51.76
CA ILE A 1020 2.06 3.92 -52.62
C ILE A 1020 3.34 3.55 -51.85
N PHE A 1021 3.32 3.61 -50.51
CA PHE A 1021 4.46 3.26 -49.67
C PHE A 1021 4.56 1.74 -49.43
N THR A 1022 5.74 1.27 -49.06
CA THR A 1022 5.97 -0.13 -48.65
C THR A 1022 5.06 -0.52 -47.49
N PRO A 1023 4.61 -1.79 -47.41
CA PRO A 1023 3.79 -2.23 -46.28
C PRO A 1023 4.59 -2.19 -44.97
N GLU A 1024 3.84 -2.00 -43.88
CA GLU A 1024 4.31 -1.94 -42.50
C GLU A 1024 3.63 -3.04 -41.69
N PHE A 1025 4.22 -3.42 -40.56
CA PHE A 1025 3.66 -4.40 -39.66
C PHE A 1025 4.09 -4.11 -38.22
N PHE A 1026 3.16 -4.24 -37.29
CA PHE A 1026 3.39 -4.08 -35.85
C PHE A 1026 3.48 -5.47 -35.23
N PHE A 1027 4.63 -5.80 -34.65
CA PHE A 1027 4.81 -7.05 -33.90
C PHE A 1027 4.62 -6.79 -32.40
N LYS A 1028 3.90 -7.68 -31.71
CA LYS A 1028 3.83 -7.72 -30.25
C LYS A 1028 4.89 -8.71 -29.75
N VAL A 1029 5.94 -8.18 -29.12
CA VAL A 1029 7.14 -8.93 -28.75
C VAL A 1029 7.21 -9.09 -27.23
N LEU A 1030 7.27 -10.34 -26.78
CA LEU A 1030 7.49 -10.74 -25.39
C LEU A 1030 8.96 -11.06 -25.18
N VAL A 1031 9.52 -10.59 -24.07
CA VAL A 1031 10.85 -10.94 -23.57
C VAL A 1031 10.73 -11.44 -22.14
N SER A 1032 11.38 -12.55 -21.80
CA SER A 1032 11.46 -13.07 -20.43
C SER A 1032 12.83 -13.71 -20.13
N ASN A 1033 13.31 -13.56 -18.89
CA ASN A 1033 14.52 -14.24 -18.39
C ASN A 1033 14.23 -15.56 -17.65
N ARG A 1034 12.97 -15.98 -17.54
CA ARG A 1034 12.50 -17.10 -16.72
C ARG A 1034 13.20 -18.42 -17.08
N GLY A 1035 13.83 -19.04 -16.08
CA GLY A 1035 14.53 -20.33 -16.20
C GLY A 1035 15.86 -20.26 -16.96
N VAL A 1036 16.19 -19.12 -17.57
CA VAL A 1036 17.33 -18.92 -18.47
C VAL A 1036 18.41 -18.04 -17.82
N ASP A 1037 18.00 -17.03 -17.04
CA ASP A 1037 18.89 -16.34 -16.09
C ASP A 1037 18.75 -16.93 -14.68
N LYS A 1038 19.85 -16.94 -13.93
CA LYS A 1038 19.90 -17.37 -12.52
C LYS A 1038 20.52 -16.30 -11.60
N SER A 1039 20.80 -15.10 -12.12
CA SER A 1039 21.45 -13.98 -11.41
C SER A 1039 20.58 -13.27 -10.36
N THR A 1040 19.24 -13.32 -10.52
CA THR A 1040 18.25 -12.63 -9.67
C THR A 1040 17.13 -13.59 -9.25
N TYR A 1041 16.34 -13.22 -8.24
CA TYR A 1041 15.06 -13.87 -7.93
C TYR A 1041 13.89 -13.34 -8.79
N CYS A 1042 14.13 -12.40 -9.70
CA CYS A 1042 13.09 -11.83 -10.57
C CYS A 1042 12.86 -12.63 -11.86
N ASP A 1043 11.61 -13.05 -12.07
CA ASP A 1043 11.02 -13.31 -13.40
C ASP A 1043 10.68 -11.95 -14.03
N TYR A 1044 11.59 -11.48 -14.88
CA TYR A 1044 11.46 -10.24 -15.63
C TYR A 1044 10.79 -10.51 -16.97
N GLN A 1045 9.50 -10.21 -17.05
CA GLN A 1045 8.73 -10.24 -18.30
C GLN A 1045 8.43 -8.82 -18.79
N LEU A 1046 8.63 -8.58 -20.09
CA LEU A 1046 8.26 -7.34 -20.80
C LEU A 1046 7.49 -7.71 -22.07
N VAL A 1047 6.46 -6.93 -22.43
CA VAL A 1047 5.75 -7.09 -23.70
C VAL A 1047 5.60 -5.72 -24.36
N PHE A 1048 6.37 -5.49 -25.43
CA PHE A 1048 6.40 -4.21 -26.15
C PHE A 1048 5.94 -4.37 -27.61
N LEU A 1049 5.61 -3.27 -28.27
CA LEU A 1049 5.32 -3.26 -29.70
C LEU A 1049 6.59 -2.90 -30.48
N LEU A 1050 6.69 -3.43 -31.69
CA LEU A 1050 7.80 -3.15 -32.61
C LEU A 1050 7.21 -2.82 -33.99
N HIS A 1051 7.36 -1.57 -34.42
CA HIS A 1051 6.95 -1.12 -35.76
C HIS A 1051 8.05 -1.48 -36.76
N ILE A 1052 7.73 -2.35 -37.73
CA ILE A 1052 8.63 -2.69 -38.82
C ILE A 1052 8.05 -2.18 -40.14
N HIS A 1053 8.89 -1.51 -40.93
CA HIS A 1053 8.53 -0.99 -42.26
C HIS A 1053 9.43 -1.59 -43.35
N GLY A 1054 8.99 -1.49 -44.60
CA GLY A 1054 9.76 -1.98 -45.75
C GLY A 1054 9.67 -3.50 -45.96
N LEU A 1055 8.58 -4.15 -45.50
CA LEU A 1055 8.41 -5.59 -45.70
C LEU A 1055 8.33 -5.93 -47.20
N PRO A 1056 8.95 -7.05 -47.66
CA PRO A 1056 8.93 -7.44 -49.06
C PRO A 1056 7.55 -7.97 -49.48
N LEU A 1057 7.04 -7.45 -50.60
CA LEU A 1057 5.87 -8.00 -51.28
C LEU A 1057 6.20 -9.40 -51.84
N SER A 1058 5.24 -10.34 -51.85
CA SER A 1058 5.49 -11.65 -52.47
C SER A 1058 5.82 -11.50 -53.96
N ALA A 1059 6.62 -12.43 -54.49
CA ALA A 1059 6.95 -12.44 -55.92
C ALA A 1059 5.69 -12.44 -56.83
N LYS A 1060 4.61 -13.09 -56.37
CA LYS A 1060 3.29 -13.11 -57.06
C LYS A 1060 2.66 -11.72 -57.11
N ARG A 1061 2.61 -11.01 -55.97
CA ARG A 1061 2.01 -9.67 -55.85
C ARG A 1061 2.86 -8.60 -56.53
N ALA A 1062 4.19 -8.65 -56.37
CA ALA A 1062 5.11 -7.75 -57.05
C ALA A 1062 5.00 -7.88 -58.58
N PHE A 1063 4.93 -9.11 -59.11
CA PHE A 1063 4.73 -9.36 -60.54
C PHE A 1063 3.36 -8.88 -61.04
N PHE A 1064 2.30 -9.08 -60.25
CA PHE A 1064 0.96 -8.53 -60.57
C PHE A 1064 0.95 -7.00 -60.63
N ILE A 1065 1.55 -6.32 -59.65
CA ILE A 1065 1.67 -4.84 -59.64
C ILE A 1065 2.51 -4.36 -60.83
N LEU A 1066 3.56 -5.09 -61.22
CA LEU A 1066 4.36 -4.78 -62.40
C LEU A 1066 3.56 -4.93 -63.70
N ILE A 1067 2.72 -5.97 -63.84
CA ILE A 1067 1.83 -6.15 -64.99
C ILE A 1067 0.77 -5.04 -65.04
N VAL A 1068 0.15 -4.68 -63.93
CA VAL A 1068 -0.89 -3.63 -63.88
C VAL A 1068 -0.29 -2.27 -64.19
N SER A 1069 0.85 -1.91 -63.57
CA SER A 1069 1.50 -0.61 -63.79
C SER A 1069 2.08 -0.48 -65.21
N THR A 1070 2.69 -1.53 -65.77
CA THR A 1070 3.13 -1.51 -67.17
C THR A 1070 1.96 -1.44 -68.15
N SER A 1071 0.85 -2.14 -67.90
CA SER A 1071 -0.38 -2.05 -68.71
C SER A 1071 -1.01 -0.64 -68.66
N VAL A 1072 -1.10 -0.02 -67.47
CA VAL A 1072 -1.60 1.36 -67.32
C VAL A 1072 -0.66 2.36 -68.00
N PHE A 1073 0.66 2.21 -67.85
CA PHE A 1073 1.63 3.08 -68.49
C PHE A 1073 1.58 2.96 -70.02
N LEU A 1074 1.53 1.75 -70.56
CA LEU A 1074 1.33 1.51 -72.00
C LEU A 1074 0.00 2.09 -72.49
N SER A 1075 -1.08 1.97 -71.71
CA SER A 1075 -2.38 2.56 -72.03
C SER A 1075 -2.33 4.09 -72.06
N LEU A 1076 -1.63 4.73 -71.11
CA LEU A 1076 -1.40 6.18 -71.09
C LEU A 1076 -0.50 6.64 -72.24
N VAL A 1077 0.52 5.88 -72.60
CA VAL A 1077 1.39 6.16 -73.78
C VAL A 1077 0.60 6.01 -75.08
N PHE A 1078 -0.25 4.98 -75.22
CA PHE A 1078 -1.15 4.86 -76.37
C PHE A 1078 -2.18 5.99 -76.41
N LEU A 1079 -2.77 6.38 -75.28
CA LEU A 1079 -3.67 7.53 -75.19
C LEU A 1079 -2.95 8.82 -75.60
N TYR A 1080 -1.73 9.04 -75.12
CA TYR A 1080 -0.90 10.20 -75.47
C TYR A 1080 -0.57 10.22 -76.97
N ILE A 1081 -0.17 9.08 -77.56
CA ILE A 1081 0.06 8.96 -79.01
C ILE A 1081 -1.22 9.23 -79.80
N ILE A 1082 -2.37 8.70 -79.37
CA ILE A 1082 -3.68 8.94 -79.98
C ILE A 1082 -4.05 10.43 -79.90
N VAL A 1083 -3.83 11.08 -78.74
CA VAL A 1083 -4.03 12.53 -78.58
C VAL A 1083 -3.07 13.31 -79.48
N CYS A 1084 -1.79 12.96 -79.57
CA CYS A 1084 -0.81 13.62 -80.45
C CYS A 1084 -1.09 13.42 -81.95
N LEU A 1085 -1.75 12.33 -82.35
CA LEU A 1085 -2.19 12.08 -83.73
C LEU A 1085 -3.54 12.77 -84.05
N LEU A 1086 -4.45 12.81 -83.09
CA LEU A 1086 -5.74 13.50 -83.22
C LEU A 1086 -5.61 15.01 -83.07
N PHE A 1087 -4.65 15.54 -82.32
CA PHE A 1087 -4.50 16.98 -82.10
C PHE A 1087 -4.24 17.77 -83.41
N PRO A 1088 -3.36 17.36 -84.34
CA PRO A 1088 -3.26 17.96 -85.68
C PRO A 1088 -4.55 17.88 -86.50
N LEU A 1089 -5.32 16.78 -86.36
CA LEU A 1089 -6.59 16.59 -87.06
C LEU A 1089 -7.71 17.46 -86.46
N MET A 1090 -7.76 17.60 -85.14
CA MET A 1090 -8.64 18.51 -84.41
C MET A 1090 -8.30 19.96 -84.71
N VAL A 1091 -7.02 20.35 -84.79
CA VAL A 1091 -6.60 21.69 -85.19
C VAL A 1091 -6.98 21.97 -86.65
N LYS A 1092 -6.82 21.00 -87.58
CA LYS A 1092 -7.37 21.11 -88.94
C LYS A 1092 -8.89 21.23 -88.94
N GLY A 1093 -9.59 20.40 -88.17
CA GLY A 1093 -11.04 20.40 -88.03
C GLY A 1093 -11.57 21.73 -87.51
N CYS A 1094 -11.01 22.24 -86.41
CA CYS A 1094 -11.32 23.54 -85.84
C CYS A 1094 -10.98 24.70 -86.78
N ASN A 1095 -9.88 24.64 -87.55
CA ASN A 1095 -9.59 25.66 -88.55
C ASN A 1095 -10.59 25.63 -89.73
N ILE A 1096 -11.03 24.45 -90.17
CA ILE A 1096 -12.09 24.30 -91.19
C ILE A 1096 -13.45 24.75 -90.66
N LEU A 1097 -13.77 24.47 -89.39
CA LEU A 1097 -14.97 24.96 -88.71
C LEU A 1097 -14.94 26.48 -88.54
N ARG A 1098 -13.81 27.05 -88.12
CA ARG A 1098 -13.61 28.51 -88.00
C ARG A 1098 -13.67 29.22 -89.34
N TRP A 1099 -13.17 28.58 -90.42
CA TRP A 1099 -13.34 29.07 -91.79
C TRP A 1099 -14.79 29.00 -92.27
N LYS A 1100 -15.52 27.91 -91.99
CA LYS A 1100 -16.96 27.82 -92.27
C LYS A 1100 -17.79 28.85 -91.49
N ILE A 1101 -17.51 29.04 -90.21
CA ILE A 1101 -18.20 30.02 -89.36
C ILE A 1101 -17.92 31.44 -89.85
N ASN A 1102 -16.66 31.79 -90.16
CA ASN A 1102 -16.33 33.08 -90.74
C ASN A 1102 -17.03 33.31 -92.09
N ASN A 1103 -17.08 32.31 -92.97
CA ASN A 1103 -17.77 32.44 -94.27
C ASN A 1103 -19.30 32.57 -94.13
N ILE A 1104 -19.92 32.00 -93.09
CA ILE A 1104 -21.35 32.18 -92.79
C ILE A 1104 -21.63 33.59 -92.23
N LEU A 1105 -20.65 34.22 -91.58
CA LEU A 1105 -20.74 35.59 -91.03
C LEU A 1105 -20.40 36.71 -92.04
N THR A 1106 -20.09 36.40 -93.29
CA THR A 1106 -19.65 37.38 -94.32
C THR A 1106 -20.64 37.62 -95.46
N THR A 1107 -21.87 37.13 -95.36
CA THR A 1107 -22.97 37.47 -96.28
C THR A 1107 -24.21 37.86 -95.49
N GLU A 1108 -24.75 39.05 -95.77
CA GLU A 1108 -25.80 39.75 -95.01
C GLU A 1108 -25.31 40.26 -93.62
N PHE A 1109 -25.28 41.56 -93.30
CA PHE A 1109 -25.83 42.76 -93.95
C PHE A 1109 -24.79 43.87 -94.17
N TYR A 1110 -25.04 44.69 -95.20
CA TYR A 1110 -24.46 46.02 -95.41
C TYR A 1110 -25.53 47.10 -95.12
N TYR A 1111 -25.09 48.32 -94.79
CA TYR A 1111 -25.91 49.51 -94.42
C TYR A 1111 -26.63 49.39 -93.06
N THR A 1112 -26.79 50.45 -92.25
CA THR A 1112 -26.42 51.88 -92.43
C THR A 1112 -26.03 52.49 -91.08
N HIS A 1113 -25.07 53.43 -91.05
CA HIS A 1113 -25.34 54.84 -90.72
C HIS A 1113 -24.06 55.69 -90.61
N SER A 1114 -24.06 56.83 -91.30
CA SER A 1114 -23.12 57.93 -91.09
C SER A 1114 -23.72 58.98 -90.16
N SER A 1115 -22.96 59.37 -89.12
CA SER A 1115 -22.93 60.68 -88.45
C SER A 1115 -24.19 61.60 -88.47
N SER A 1116 -24.69 62.01 -87.30
CA SER A 1116 -24.60 63.43 -86.82
C SER A 1116 -25.44 63.70 -85.56
N SER A 1117 -25.00 64.68 -84.78
CA SER A 1117 -25.66 65.38 -83.65
C SER A 1117 -25.75 64.67 -82.27
N GLY A 1118 -25.57 65.40 -81.15
CA GLY A 1118 -25.18 66.82 -81.11
C GLY A 1118 -25.34 67.63 -79.82
N VAL A 1119 -25.22 67.05 -78.62
CA VAL A 1119 -25.25 67.81 -77.35
C VAL A 1119 -24.23 67.18 -76.38
N GLY A 1120 -23.38 67.91 -75.65
CA GLY A 1120 -23.10 69.35 -75.62
C GLY A 1120 -22.09 69.64 -74.49
N SER A 1121 -21.18 70.61 -74.66
CA SER A 1121 -20.16 70.96 -73.65
C SER A 1121 -20.80 71.54 -72.35
N SER A 1122 -20.16 71.58 -71.17
CA SER A 1122 -18.75 71.91 -70.89
C SER A 1122 -18.35 71.64 -69.41
N THR A 1123 -17.04 71.71 -69.10
CA THR A 1123 -16.38 72.16 -67.83
C THR A 1123 -17.03 71.83 -66.46
N SER A 1124 -16.32 71.26 -65.47
CA SER A 1124 -15.12 71.81 -64.78
C SER A 1124 -14.68 70.84 -63.66
N GLY A 1125 -13.61 71.14 -62.87
CA GLY A 1125 -13.39 70.43 -61.58
C GLY A 1125 -11.94 70.11 -61.19
N THR A 1126 -11.19 71.12 -60.74
CA THR A 1126 -9.87 71.05 -60.08
C THR A 1126 -9.75 70.05 -58.90
N ARG A 1127 -8.53 69.47 -58.71
CA ARG A 1127 -7.67 69.37 -57.47
C ARG A 1127 -8.30 69.39 -56.04
N PRO A 1128 -7.59 68.97 -54.95
CA PRO A 1128 -6.37 68.13 -54.79
C PRO A 1128 -6.35 67.19 -53.53
N THR A 1129 -5.20 66.53 -53.26
CA THR A 1129 -4.57 66.24 -51.92
C THR A 1129 -5.32 65.65 -50.70
N VAL A 1130 -4.68 64.60 -50.12
CA VAL A 1130 -4.32 64.43 -48.68
C VAL A 1130 -5.37 63.99 -47.62
N SER A 1131 -5.18 62.74 -47.16
CA SER A 1131 -5.35 62.15 -45.81
C SER A 1131 -6.62 62.33 -44.94
N SER A 1132 -7.06 61.19 -44.38
CA SER A 1132 -7.66 61.01 -43.04
C SER A 1132 -9.11 61.54 -42.85
N ARG A 1133 -9.88 61.22 -41.78
CA ARG A 1133 -9.65 60.51 -40.48
C ARG A 1133 -11.02 60.10 -39.88
N ILE A 1134 -11.06 59.31 -38.79
CA ILE A 1134 -12.19 59.17 -37.81
C ILE A 1134 -13.44 58.44 -38.39
N SER A 1135 -13.83 57.22 -37.96
CA SER A 1135 -14.59 56.81 -36.75
C SER A 1135 -16.05 57.33 -36.70
N SER A 1136 -17.07 56.63 -36.16
CA SER A 1136 -17.08 55.49 -35.20
C SER A 1136 -18.44 54.74 -35.11
N LYS A 1137 -18.47 53.67 -34.30
CA LYS A 1137 -19.55 53.24 -33.37
C LYS A 1137 -20.82 52.48 -33.86
N VAL A 1138 -21.13 51.41 -33.09
CA VAL A 1138 -22.43 51.11 -32.41
C VAL A 1138 -23.44 50.11 -33.04
N VAL A 1139 -23.43 48.87 -32.49
CA VAL A 1139 -24.55 48.17 -31.77
C VAL A 1139 -25.50 47.17 -32.47
N GLU A 1140 -25.35 45.91 -32.02
CA GLU A 1140 -26.34 44.89 -31.57
C GLU A 1140 -27.35 44.12 -32.48
N ASN A 1141 -27.23 42.78 -32.33
CA ASN A 1141 -28.23 41.79 -31.85
C ASN A 1141 -29.09 40.90 -32.79
N LYS A 1142 -28.94 39.59 -32.50
CA LYS A 1142 -29.96 38.52 -32.27
C LYS A 1142 -30.93 38.15 -33.42
N ALA A 1143 -30.91 36.91 -33.93
CA ALA A 1143 -31.42 35.63 -33.35
C ALA A 1143 -32.91 35.38 -33.78
N GLU A 1144 -33.55 34.21 -33.65
CA GLU A 1144 -33.25 32.94 -32.94
C GLU A 1144 -34.09 31.77 -33.55
N THR A 1145 -33.65 30.50 -33.42
CA THR A 1145 -34.45 29.24 -33.32
C THR A 1145 -35.55 28.87 -34.38
N GLU A 1146 -36.22 27.70 -34.46
CA GLU A 1146 -36.23 26.43 -33.67
C GLU A 1146 -36.65 25.14 -34.45
N LYS A 1147 -36.10 23.97 -34.06
CA LYS A 1147 -36.70 22.60 -33.84
C LYS A 1147 -37.61 21.82 -34.86
N ILE A 1148 -37.31 20.49 -34.93
CA ILE A 1148 -38.21 19.30 -34.65
C ILE A 1148 -38.69 18.29 -35.75
N MET A 1149 -38.12 17.04 -35.65
CA MET A 1149 -38.76 15.69 -35.55
C MET A 1149 -39.18 14.74 -36.73
N LYS A 1150 -38.49 13.57 -36.73
CA LYS A 1150 -38.96 12.17 -36.49
C LYS A 1150 -39.74 11.30 -37.52
N LYS A 1151 -39.06 10.18 -37.89
CA LYS A 1151 -39.37 8.74 -37.55
C LYS A 1151 -39.97 7.79 -38.61
N SER A 1152 -39.43 6.56 -38.58
CA SER A 1152 -39.98 5.27 -39.08
C SER A 1152 -39.96 5.06 -40.61
N LEU A 1153 -39.97 3.83 -41.16
CA LEU A 1153 -40.14 2.49 -40.54
C LEU A 1153 -39.57 1.37 -41.46
N THR A 1154 -38.64 0.54 -40.96
CA THR A 1154 -38.45 -0.91 -41.20
C THR A 1154 -37.26 -1.38 -40.38
#